data_AF-A0AAD9NGW3-F1
#
_entry.id   AF-A0AAD9NGW3-F1
#
_cell.length_a   1.000
_cell.length_b   1.000
_cell.length_c   1.000
_cell.angle_alpha   90.00
_cell.angle_beta   90.00
_cell.angle_gamma   90.00
#
_symmetry.space_group_name_H-M   'P 1'
#
loop_
_entity.id
_entity.type
_entity.pdbx_description
1 polymer ?
#
loop_
_entity_poly.entity_id
_entity_poly.type
_entity_poly.pdbx_seq_one_letter_code
_entity_poly.pdbx_strand_id
1 'polypeptide(L)'
;MLFGLGFTVVLAAGIGIFYVVDQKTGTVNLWGQSVSVSDIKNMLFMTESKQLGDRHDKNGGLDGNMPGVDDAAKGRNKEKVHQQAAKILEREKLEAERRRQEMAKLENKRLEAERRRKEVERLEKERLEAQKRQEEERLERERLEAERKQQEAERLENERLEAERQRLEAERLEKERLEVERQRQEAERLEKERLEVERQRQEAERLETERQRQEAERLEKERLEAERKRQEAEKLEMKRLEAEKQRQEAERLEKERLDAERERQEAERLEKLRLEAERQRQEAERLENERVLAERERQEGERLEKERLMAERQRQGAEKLEKERIEEERLKKEKLEVEKQEQWKERLKGETVDDREKQLDQKPEKDELAAERQREEVDRFQKERKEHERQRQEAEILQNTKVETEQLQKARLEAERLQKERLEAERLQNERLEAERQRQEAERLQKEKLEAERLQRERLEAERLQKERLEAERQRQEAERLQKEKLEAERLQRERLEAERLQKEAEKVKAEKLQRDKLEAERQRQEAEMMQREKVEAERQKQEVERIQKEKLEAERQRQEVERMQKDSLETQKQKEETERMKKMPSDSKRMPSENHEPVHLSVVACGDRLEETIVMIKSALIFSKAMLHVHIFADKDLQPQFKSELDKVPDDIKKRFQAHIHDIQYPPGYNENEWRQLFKTCATQRLFIPDILLEVDRLLYVDTDVLFLRPIEDIWDFFHQFNSTQIAGLSWEHEEGSAAWYSRFARHPYYPPFGLNSGVMLMDLPGLRRKQWTTLMEKYYQEYKLMITWGDQDLINIFFHYYPEMLYVFSCEYNYRPDHCMYTQTCRKAAENGISVLHGCRGVYHNEKHLVFKAVYRAFKEYEFSKDLDGDFLQKLLKYVTDSENAKDRCYQEVNLFTKRLIVSVNDVLQGGDKR
;
A
#
# COMPACT_ATOMS: atom_id res chain seq x y z
N MET A 1 23.74 -39.33 40.89
CA MET A 1 24.27 -40.23 41.95
C MET A 1 24.97 -39.37 43.01
N LEU A 2 25.07 -39.87 44.24
CA LEU A 2 25.94 -39.46 45.36
C LEU A 2 26.58 -38.05 45.38
N PHE A 3 26.09 -37.23 46.33
CA PHE A 3 26.84 -36.41 47.31
C PHE A 3 28.30 -35.97 47.03
N GLY A 4 28.57 -34.69 47.28
CA GLY A 4 29.86 -34.25 47.86
C GLY A 4 30.15 -32.75 47.73
N LEU A 5 30.41 -32.08 48.87
CA LEU A 5 30.97 -30.71 48.99
C LEU A 5 30.09 -29.52 48.58
N GLY A 6 29.17 -29.12 49.47
CA GLY A 6 28.60 -27.77 49.46
C GLY A 6 29.46 -26.79 50.27
N PHE A 7 30.13 -25.85 49.60
CA PHE A 7 30.69 -24.65 50.23
C PHE A 7 29.83 -23.44 49.82
N THR A 8 29.26 -22.74 50.80
CA THR A 8 28.49 -21.52 50.58
C THR A 8 29.28 -20.31 51.06
N VAL A 9 29.80 -19.51 50.13
CA VAL A 9 30.46 -18.23 50.46
C VAL A 9 29.40 -17.15 50.49
N VAL A 10 29.19 -16.54 51.66
CA VAL A 10 28.34 -15.35 51.82
C VAL A 10 29.23 -14.16 52.18
N LEU A 11 29.25 -13.16 51.30
CA LEU A 11 29.94 -11.90 51.54
C LEU A 11 29.02 -10.92 52.29
N ALA A 12 29.46 -10.47 53.46
CA ALA A 12 28.95 -9.29 54.14
C ALA A 12 30.15 -8.37 54.44
N ALA A 13 29.97 -7.06 54.29
CA ALA A 13 31.08 -6.12 54.29
C ALA A 13 31.46 -5.63 55.70
N GLY A 14 32.78 -5.54 55.96
CA GLY A 14 33.35 -4.89 57.15
C GLY A 14 34.16 -5.83 58.05
N ILE A 15 35.46 -5.55 58.17
CA ILE A 15 36.43 -6.20 59.09
C ILE A 15 36.65 -7.70 58.79
N GLY A 16 37.67 -8.02 58.00
CA GLY A 16 37.99 -9.39 57.63
C GLY A 16 38.76 -10.17 58.70
N ILE A 17 38.10 -11.15 59.33
CA ILE A 17 38.74 -12.25 60.08
C ILE A 17 38.03 -13.56 59.68
N PHE A 18 38.79 -14.58 59.27
CA PHE A 18 38.25 -15.89 58.92
C PHE A 18 38.20 -16.82 60.14
N TYR A 19 37.07 -17.51 60.31
CA TYR A 19 36.91 -18.61 61.28
C TYR A 19 36.30 -19.83 60.59
N VAL A 20 36.76 -21.02 60.97
CA VAL A 20 36.18 -22.31 60.57
C VAL A 20 35.79 -23.06 61.84
N VAL A 21 34.56 -23.57 61.89
CA VAL A 21 34.00 -24.26 63.05
C VAL A 21 33.54 -25.65 62.62
N ASP A 22 34.11 -26.70 63.23
CA ASP A 22 33.62 -28.07 63.07
C ASP A 22 32.47 -28.34 64.06
N GLN A 23 31.25 -28.44 63.53
CA GLN A 23 30.04 -28.71 64.31
C GLN A 23 29.96 -30.12 64.93
N LYS A 24 30.91 -31.02 64.68
CA LYS A 24 30.95 -32.36 65.32
C LYS A 24 31.89 -32.48 66.52
N THR A 25 32.77 -31.50 66.76
CA THR A 25 33.77 -31.58 67.85
C THR A 25 33.88 -30.32 68.72
N GLY A 26 33.38 -29.17 68.27
CA GLY A 26 33.25 -27.99 69.13
C GLY A 26 34.58 -27.35 69.58
N THR A 27 35.64 -27.51 68.80
CA THR A 27 36.97 -26.94 69.09
C THR A 27 37.38 -25.88 68.05
N VAL A 28 38.21 -24.93 68.47
CA VAL A 28 38.74 -23.84 67.62
C VAL A 28 40.26 -23.78 67.83
N ASN A 29 41.03 -23.77 66.74
CA ASN A 29 42.50 -23.80 66.78
C ASN A 29 43.12 -22.46 66.39
N LEU A 30 44.17 -22.05 67.09
CA LEU A 30 45.09 -20.98 66.69
C LEU A 30 46.54 -21.43 66.91
N TRP A 31 47.41 -21.14 65.94
CA TRP A 31 48.88 -21.08 66.10
C TRP A 31 49.58 -22.23 66.84
N GLY A 32 49.24 -23.47 66.47
CA GLY A 32 50.24 -24.56 66.44
C GLY A 32 50.55 -25.33 67.74
N GLN A 33 49.78 -25.15 68.81
CA GLN A 33 49.80 -26.07 69.97
C GLN A 33 48.39 -26.43 70.44
N SER A 34 48.20 -27.69 70.83
CA SER A 34 46.94 -28.25 71.32
C SER A 34 46.99 -28.49 72.83
N VAL A 35 45.96 -28.03 73.56
CA VAL A 35 45.84 -28.21 75.02
C VAL A 35 44.40 -28.63 75.37
N SER A 36 44.25 -29.58 76.29
CA SER A 36 42.95 -30.12 76.73
C SER A 36 42.31 -29.29 77.83
N VAL A 37 40.97 -29.27 77.89
CA VAL A 37 40.17 -28.59 78.92
C VAL A 37 40.09 -29.46 80.18
N SER A 38 41.23 -29.76 80.81
CA SER A 38 41.29 -30.69 81.95
C SER A 38 42.33 -30.34 83.02
N ASP A 39 43.01 -29.19 82.90
CA ASP A 39 43.99 -28.69 83.86
C ASP A 39 43.77 -27.20 84.17
N ILE A 40 44.39 -26.73 85.26
CA ILE A 40 44.34 -25.35 85.79
C ILE A 40 42.97 -24.93 86.38
N LYS A 41 42.62 -25.52 87.52
CA LYS A 41 42.42 -24.73 88.76
C LYS A 41 42.41 -25.58 90.04
N ASN A 42 43.60 -25.87 90.54
CA ASN A 42 43.87 -26.13 91.96
C ASN A 42 45.37 -25.97 92.24
N MET A 43 45.75 -25.89 93.53
CA MET A 43 47.08 -25.52 94.04
C MET A 43 47.43 -24.02 93.90
N LEU A 44 48.07 -23.36 94.88
CA LEU A 44 48.34 -23.73 96.28
C LEU A 44 48.47 -22.46 97.14
N PHE A 45 48.02 -22.47 98.39
CA PHE A 45 48.94 -22.55 99.54
C PHE A 45 48.21 -22.97 100.82
N MET A 46 48.92 -23.61 101.75
CA MET A 46 48.37 -24.27 102.94
C MET A 46 49.02 -23.77 104.24
N THR A 47 48.21 -23.67 105.29
CA THR A 47 48.50 -24.15 106.66
C THR A 47 47.13 -24.47 107.29
N GLU A 48 46.76 -25.71 107.62
CA GLU A 48 47.25 -26.57 108.72
C GLU A 48 47.05 -25.95 110.13
N SER A 49 46.60 -26.68 111.16
CA SER A 49 46.47 -28.15 111.29
C SER A 49 45.45 -28.64 112.33
N LYS A 50 44.93 -29.87 112.11
CA LYS A 50 44.48 -30.92 113.08
C LYS A 50 43.18 -30.80 113.90
N GLN A 51 42.67 -32.00 114.20
CA GLN A 51 41.54 -32.34 115.07
C GLN A 51 42.04 -32.87 116.45
N LEU A 52 41.09 -33.11 117.36
CA LEU A 52 41.13 -34.05 118.49
C LEU A 52 42.13 -33.76 119.64
N GLY A 53 41.58 -33.67 120.86
CA GLY A 53 42.32 -33.62 122.12
C GLY A 53 41.34 -33.65 123.31
N ASP A 54 41.40 -34.69 124.14
CA ASP A 54 40.55 -34.88 125.31
C ASP A 54 41.29 -34.49 126.61
N ARG A 55 40.52 -34.06 127.62
CA ARG A 55 40.88 -33.83 129.04
C ARG A 55 41.90 -32.75 129.44
N HIS A 56 41.58 -32.20 130.63
CA HIS A 56 42.39 -31.82 131.79
C HIS A 56 43.95 -31.79 131.67
N ASP A 57 44.67 -30.99 132.46
CA ASP A 57 44.45 -30.80 133.91
C ASP A 57 45.28 -29.64 134.55
N LYS A 58 45.01 -29.35 135.84
CA LYS A 58 45.85 -28.66 136.86
C LYS A 58 46.08 -27.15 136.73
N ASN A 59 45.29 -26.39 137.50
CA ASN A 59 45.70 -25.92 138.84
C ASN A 59 44.55 -25.09 139.47
N GLY A 60 44.26 -25.18 140.77
CA GLY A 60 44.78 -26.08 141.81
C GLY A 60 44.11 -25.71 143.14
N GLY A 61 43.60 -26.69 143.90
CA GLY A 61 42.78 -26.42 145.08
C GLY A 61 42.45 -27.69 145.87
N LEU A 62 43.48 -28.27 146.48
CA LEU A 62 43.34 -29.40 147.40
C LEU A 62 43.54 -28.94 148.85
N ASP A 63 42.66 -29.43 149.72
CA ASP A 63 42.84 -29.88 151.11
C ASP A 63 43.64 -29.03 152.12
N GLY A 64 43.00 -28.78 153.27
CA GLY A 64 43.53 -27.90 154.33
C GLY A 64 43.07 -28.21 155.78
N ASN A 65 42.66 -29.45 156.06
CA ASN A 65 42.51 -30.10 157.38
C ASN A 65 41.68 -29.46 158.53
N MET A 66 40.82 -30.30 159.14
CA MET A 66 40.53 -30.28 160.59
C MET A 66 41.68 -31.01 161.33
N PRO A 67 41.91 -30.85 162.67
CA PRO A 67 40.99 -31.18 163.78
C PRO A 67 40.77 -29.95 164.72
N GLY A 68 40.11 -29.96 165.90
CA GLY A 68 40.05 -30.96 166.99
C GLY A 68 41.33 -30.90 167.86
N VAL A 69 41.33 -31.09 169.20
CA VAL A 69 40.34 -31.63 170.16
C VAL A 69 40.66 -31.09 171.60
N ASP A 70 39.63 -31.00 172.46
CA ASP A 70 39.58 -30.93 173.94
C ASP A 70 40.27 -29.87 174.85
N ASP A 71 39.55 -29.63 175.96
CA ASP A 71 39.91 -29.35 177.36
C ASP A 71 40.72 -28.12 177.87
N ALA A 72 39.97 -27.29 178.61
CA ALA A 72 40.23 -26.82 179.98
C ALA A 72 41.68 -26.77 180.55
N ALA A 73 42.16 -25.55 180.84
CA ALA A 73 42.15 -25.02 182.22
C ALA A 73 42.78 -23.61 182.39
N LYS A 74 42.26 -22.85 183.37
CA LYS A 74 42.94 -21.81 184.18
C LYS A 74 43.70 -20.65 183.48
N GLY A 75 43.12 -19.44 183.54
CA GLY A 75 43.79 -18.38 184.33
C GLY A 75 43.88 -16.93 183.83
N ARG A 76 42.86 -16.12 184.20
CA ARG A 76 42.89 -14.66 184.45
C ARG A 76 42.89 -13.65 183.26
N ASN A 77 42.35 -12.47 183.58
CA ASN A 77 42.34 -11.18 182.86
C ASN A 77 41.70 -11.11 181.45
N LYS A 78 40.38 -11.26 181.40
CA LYS A 78 39.55 -10.54 180.42
C LYS A 78 39.56 -9.03 180.74
N GLU A 79 39.65 -8.18 179.71
CA GLU A 79 38.77 -7.01 179.52
C GLU A 79 39.12 -6.18 178.26
N LYS A 80 40.41 -5.98 177.95
CA LYS A 80 40.82 -5.01 176.91
C LYS A 80 40.62 -5.46 175.45
N VAL A 81 40.45 -6.76 175.16
CA VAL A 81 40.42 -7.28 173.78
C VAL A 81 39.08 -7.06 173.07
N HIS A 82 37.94 -7.17 173.78
CA HIS A 82 36.62 -7.18 173.13
C HIS A 82 36.22 -5.85 172.47
N GLN A 83 36.67 -4.69 172.99
CA GLN A 83 36.33 -3.39 172.41
C GLN A 83 37.00 -3.13 171.05
N GLN A 84 38.09 -3.81 170.74
CA GLN A 84 38.86 -3.57 169.51
C GLN A 84 38.33 -4.38 168.32
N ALA A 85 37.85 -5.62 168.56
CA ALA A 85 37.22 -6.46 167.53
C ALA A 85 35.91 -5.87 166.99
N ALA A 86 35.06 -5.29 167.86
CA ALA A 86 33.76 -4.74 167.46
C ALA A 86 33.87 -3.62 166.39
N LYS A 87 34.86 -2.72 166.55
CA LYS A 87 35.06 -1.58 165.62
C LYS A 87 35.59 -1.99 164.25
N ILE A 88 36.30 -3.13 164.16
CA ILE A 88 36.76 -3.67 162.87
C ILE A 88 35.56 -4.22 162.09
N LEU A 89 34.73 -5.04 162.74
CA LEU A 89 33.55 -5.65 162.12
C LEU A 89 32.52 -4.61 161.64
N GLU A 90 32.37 -3.49 162.35
CA GLU A 90 31.50 -2.38 161.94
C GLU A 90 32.03 -1.66 160.68
N ARG A 91 33.34 -1.42 160.60
CA ARG A 91 33.99 -0.84 159.42
C ARG A 91 33.91 -1.78 158.20
N GLU A 92 34.15 -3.07 158.39
CA GLU A 92 34.06 -4.06 157.32
C GLU A 92 32.65 -4.16 156.73
N LYS A 93 31.60 -4.07 157.58
CA LYS A 93 30.21 -3.99 157.11
C LYS A 93 29.95 -2.76 156.24
N LEU A 94 30.45 -1.59 156.65
CA LEU A 94 30.24 -0.33 155.93
C LEU A 94 31.03 -0.28 154.61
N GLU A 95 32.23 -0.87 154.56
CA GLU A 95 32.99 -1.05 153.31
C GLU A 95 32.34 -2.11 152.40
N ALA A 96 31.78 -3.20 152.94
CA ALA A 96 31.02 -4.18 152.17
C ALA A 96 29.72 -3.60 151.59
N GLU A 97 29.03 -2.73 152.32
CA GLU A 97 27.85 -2.03 151.82
C GLU A 97 28.20 -1.06 150.67
N ARG A 98 29.29 -0.28 150.81
CA ARG A 98 29.79 0.57 149.71
C ARG A 98 30.11 -0.25 148.46
N ARG A 99 30.79 -1.40 148.60
CA ARG A 99 31.07 -2.30 147.47
C ARG A 99 29.79 -2.84 146.83
N ARG A 100 28.74 -3.16 147.60
CA ARG A 100 27.42 -3.54 147.07
C ARG A 100 26.76 -2.40 146.29
N GLN A 101 26.77 -1.17 146.82
CA GLN A 101 26.21 0.01 146.14
C GLN A 101 26.98 0.35 144.85
N GLU A 102 28.29 0.13 144.81
CA GLU A 102 29.13 0.36 143.63
C GLU A 102 28.92 -0.72 142.55
N MET A 103 28.84 -1.99 142.95
CA MET A 103 28.46 -3.09 142.04
C MET A 103 27.07 -2.87 141.43
N ALA A 104 26.07 -2.44 142.21
CA ALA A 104 24.74 -2.11 141.69
C ALA A 104 24.75 -0.95 140.68
N LYS A 105 25.63 0.04 140.85
CA LYS A 105 25.83 1.13 139.87
C LYS A 105 26.49 0.63 138.57
N LEU A 106 27.45 -0.29 138.66
CA LEU A 106 28.07 -0.93 137.50
C LEU A 106 27.09 -1.84 136.75
N GLU A 107 26.29 -2.60 137.47
CA GLU A 107 25.23 -3.46 136.92
C GLU A 107 24.15 -2.64 136.21
N ASN A 108 23.66 -1.54 136.81
CA ASN A 108 22.68 -0.68 136.16
C ASN A 108 23.25 -0.02 134.89
N LYS A 109 24.51 0.47 134.92
CA LYS A 109 25.20 0.98 133.71
C LYS A 109 25.34 -0.09 132.61
N ARG A 110 25.60 -1.35 132.99
CA ARG A 110 25.66 -2.48 132.05
C ARG A 110 24.29 -2.74 131.41
N LEU A 111 23.21 -2.71 132.21
CA LEU A 111 21.83 -2.87 131.72
C LEU A 111 21.40 -1.72 130.79
N GLU A 112 21.78 -0.47 131.09
CA GLU A 112 21.56 0.67 130.18
C GLU A 112 22.32 0.51 128.85
N ALA A 113 23.58 0.08 128.90
CA ALA A 113 24.38 -0.16 127.70
C ALA A 113 23.83 -1.31 126.85
N GLU A 114 23.31 -2.37 127.49
CA GLU A 114 22.67 -3.49 126.81
C GLU A 114 21.33 -3.08 126.16
N ARG A 115 20.51 -2.28 126.85
CA ARG A 115 19.28 -1.69 126.28
C ARG A 115 19.58 -0.84 125.05
N ARG A 116 20.59 0.04 125.12
CA ARG A 116 21.01 0.87 123.97
C ARG A 116 21.52 0.03 122.79
N ARG A 117 22.26 -1.07 123.04
CA ARG A 117 22.65 -2.00 121.97
C ARG A 117 21.43 -2.64 121.29
N LYS A 118 20.50 -3.19 122.07
CA LYS A 118 19.27 -3.82 121.55
C LYS A 118 18.37 -2.83 120.80
N GLU A 119 18.36 -1.57 121.18
CA GLU A 119 17.65 -0.50 120.48
C GLU A 119 18.28 -0.13 119.13
N VAL A 120 19.61 -0.02 119.06
CA VAL A 120 20.33 0.20 117.80
C VAL A 120 20.15 -1.01 116.86
N GLU A 121 20.26 -2.24 117.39
CA GLU A 121 20.03 -3.49 116.65
C GLU A 121 18.60 -3.58 116.08
N ARG A 122 17.59 -3.16 116.85
CA ARG A 122 16.20 -3.05 116.36
C ARG A 122 16.10 -2.04 115.22
N LEU A 123 16.62 -0.83 115.40
CA LEU A 123 16.54 0.26 114.39
C LEU A 123 17.30 -0.09 113.09
N GLU A 124 18.43 -0.79 113.20
CA GLU A 124 19.18 -1.27 112.03
C GLU A 124 18.44 -2.38 111.28
N LYS A 125 17.77 -3.30 112.01
CA LYS A 125 16.89 -4.31 111.41
C LYS A 125 15.67 -3.68 110.73
N GLU A 126 15.03 -2.70 111.36
CA GLU A 126 13.92 -1.93 110.79
C GLU A 126 14.35 -1.18 109.51
N ARG A 127 15.55 -0.57 109.50
CA ARG A 127 16.13 0.06 108.29
C ARG A 127 16.36 -0.95 107.16
N LEU A 128 16.93 -2.12 107.47
CA LEU A 128 17.18 -3.18 106.48
C LEU A 128 15.88 -3.77 105.92
N GLU A 129 14.84 -3.95 106.75
CA GLU A 129 13.52 -4.39 106.28
C GLU A 129 12.83 -3.32 105.42
N ALA A 130 12.97 -2.03 105.75
CA ALA A 130 12.46 -0.94 104.92
C ALA A 130 13.18 -0.85 103.56
N GLN A 131 14.51 -1.00 103.53
CA GLN A 131 15.28 -1.01 102.29
C GLN A 131 14.88 -2.18 101.37
N LYS A 132 14.68 -3.39 101.94
CA LYS A 132 14.21 -4.55 101.16
C LYS A 132 12.85 -4.31 100.51
N ARG A 133 11.88 -3.76 101.25
CA ARG A 133 10.55 -3.44 100.69
C ARG A 133 10.62 -2.43 99.55
N GLN A 134 11.48 -1.41 99.65
CA GLN A 134 11.68 -0.44 98.57
C GLN A 134 12.35 -1.06 97.33
N GLU A 135 13.23 -2.03 97.51
CA GLU A 135 13.86 -2.77 96.40
C GLU A 135 12.89 -3.77 95.75
N GLU A 136 12.07 -4.47 96.55
CA GLU A 136 11.00 -5.34 96.09
C GLU A 136 9.92 -4.57 95.31
N GLU A 137 9.47 -3.41 95.81
CA GLU A 137 8.55 -2.51 95.10
C GLU A 137 9.15 -1.96 93.78
N ARG A 138 10.46 -1.68 93.75
CA ARG A 138 11.14 -1.22 92.53
C ARG A 138 11.15 -2.32 91.47
N LEU A 139 11.56 -3.53 91.85
CA LEU A 139 11.63 -4.69 90.96
C LEU A 139 10.25 -5.11 90.45
N GLU A 140 9.19 -5.00 91.27
CA GLU A 140 7.82 -5.26 90.80
C GLU A 140 7.34 -4.20 89.79
N ARG A 141 7.63 -2.91 90.01
CA ARG A 141 7.32 -1.86 89.01
C ARG A 141 8.06 -2.07 87.70
N GLU A 142 9.36 -2.41 87.76
CA GLU A 142 10.16 -2.74 86.58
C GLU A 142 9.60 -3.96 85.83
N ARG A 143 9.17 -5.01 86.54
CA ARG A 143 8.51 -6.18 85.94
C ARG A 143 7.19 -5.82 85.24
N LEU A 144 6.32 -5.04 85.90
CA LEU A 144 5.03 -4.62 85.35
C LEU A 144 5.18 -3.67 84.16
N GLU A 145 6.22 -2.83 84.13
CA GLU A 145 6.51 -1.96 82.99
C GLU A 145 7.04 -2.78 81.79
N ALA A 146 7.91 -3.77 82.03
CA ALA A 146 8.38 -4.69 81.00
C ALA A 146 7.24 -5.53 80.42
N GLU A 147 6.35 -6.07 81.27
CA GLU A 147 5.18 -6.84 80.87
C GLU A 147 4.21 -6.01 80.00
N ARG A 148 3.94 -4.75 80.40
CA ARG A 148 3.14 -3.82 79.58
C ARG A 148 3.79 -3.51 78.23
N LYS A 149 5.10 -3.30 78.18
CA LYS A 149 5.85 -3.06 76.92
C LYS A 149 5.81 -4.29 76.01
N GLN A 150 5.86 -5.49 76.57
CA GLN A 150 5.73 -6.73 75.80
C GLN A 150 4.31 -6.90 75.23
N GLN A 151 3.27 -6.70 76.02
CA GLN A 151 1.87 -6.73 75.56
C GLN A 151 1.55 -5.65 74.51
N GLU A 152 2.19 -4.49 74.60
CA GLU A 152 2.06 -3.41 73.62
C GLU A 152 2.77 -3.73 72.29
N ALA A 153 3.97 -4.33 72.34
CA ALA A 153 4.66 -4.83 71.16
C ALA A 153 3.89 -5.97 70.47
N GLU A 154 3.36 -6.92 71.24
CA GLU A 154 2.54 -8.04 70.73
C GLU A 154 1.23 -7.54 70.08
N ARG A 155 0.57 -6.51 70.65
CA ARG A 155 -0.59 -5.87 70.02
C ARG A 155 -0.22 -5.23 68.68
N LEU A 156 0.86 -4.46 68.62
CA LEU A 156 1.32 -3.80 67.40
C LEU A 156 1.77 -4.79 66.31
N GLU A 157 2.35 -5.94 66.70
CA GLU A 157 2.67 -7.01 65.75
C GLU A 157 1.41 -7.69 65.21
N ASN A 158 0.41 -7.97 66.06
CA ASN A 158 -0.87 -8.51 65.61
C ASN A 158 -1.62 -7.53 64.68
N GLU A 159 -1.67 -6.24 65.00
CA GLU A 159 -2.24 -5.21 64.11
C GLU A 159 -1.51 -5.14 62.76
N ARG A 160 -0.17 -5.24 62.76
CA ARG A 160 0.63 -5.30 61.52
C ARG A 160 0.29 -6.54 60.68
N LEU A 161 0.19 -7.71 61.32
CA LEU A 161 -0.14 -8.98 60.65
C LEU A 161 -1.58 -9.00 60.13
N GLU A 162 -2.52 -8.33 60.79
CA GLU A 162 -3.89 -8.21 60.30
C GLU A 162 -3.99 -7.25 59.11
N ALA A 163 -3.33 -6.09 59.17
CA ALA A 163 -3.23 -5.17 58.05
C ALA A 163 -2.54 -5.81 56.82
N GLU A 164 -1.52 -6.65 57.04
CA GLU A 164 -0.85 -7.41 55.97
C GLU A 164 -1.78 -8.45 55.33
N ARG A 165 -2.58 -9.17 56.13
CA ARG A 165 -3.62 -10.09 55.60
C ARG A 165 -4.67 -9.36 54.79
N GLN A 166 -5.19 -8.23 55.29
CA GLN A 166 -6.19 -7.42 54.59
C GLN A 166 -5.65 -6.90 53.26
N ARG A 167 -4.37 -6.47 53.21
CA ARG A 167 -3.70 -6.05 51.97
C ARG A 167 -3.58 -7.20 50.96
N LEU A 168 -3.15 -8.38 51.40
CA LEU A 168 -3.02 -9.56 50.53
C LEU A 168 -4.37 -10.04 50.00
N GLU A 169 -5.44 -9.95 50.79
CA GLU A 169 -6.80 -10.26 50.37
C GLU A 169 -7.35 -9.23 49.36
N ALA A 170 -7.10 -7.93 49.58
CA ALA A 170 -7.44 -6.89 48.62
C ALA A 170 -6.70 -7.08 47.28
N GLU A 171 -5.39 -7.39 47.31
CA GLU A 171 -4.59 -7.67 46.12
C GLU A 171 -5.08 -8.92 45.35
N ARG A 172 -5.54 -9.96 46.08
CA ARG A 172 -6.16 -11.15 45.49
C ARG A 172 -7.47 -10.79 44.76
N LEU A 173 -8.35 -10.02 45.41
CA LEU A 173 -9.63 -9.58 44.84
C LEU A 173 -9.45 -8.61 43.67
N GLU A 174 -8.42 -7.77 43.68
CA GLU A 174 -8.07 -6.90 42.55
C GLU A 174 -7.59 -7.71 41.35
N LYS A 175 -6.70 -8.69 41.56
CA LYS A 175 -6.26 -9.63 40.52
C LYS A 175 -7.42 -10.44 39.94
N GLU A 176 -8.34 -10.92 40.78
CA GLU A 176 -9.54 -11.65 40.34
C GLU A 176 -10.49 -10.76 39.52
N ARG A 177 -10.68 -9.49 39.91
CA ARG A 177 -11.44 -8.52 39.09
C ARG A 177 -10.77 -8.24 37.74
N LEU A 178 -9.45 -8.07 37.70
CA LEU A 178 -8.69 -7.84 36.46
C LEU A 178 -8.71 -9.06 35.53
N GLU A 179 -8.68 -10.27 36.09
CA GLU A 179 -8.82 -11.53 35.36
C GLU A 179 -10.20 -11.62 34.68
N VAL A 180 -11.29 -11.35 35.42
CA VAL A 180 -12.66 -11.32 34.89
C VAL A 180 -12.86 -10.21 33.86
N GLU A 181 -12.27 -9.03 34.08
CA GLU A 181 -12.36 -7.92 33.12
C GLU A 181 -11.58 -8.20 31.82
N ARG A 182 -10.41 -8.85 31.91
CA ARG A 182 -9.67 -9.33 30.72
C ARG A 182 -10.48 -10.38 29.95
N GLN A 183 -11.07 -11.36 30.64
CA GLN A 183 -11.93 -12.37 30.01
C GLN A 183 -13.16 -11.74 29.32
N ARG A 184 -13.75 -10.70 29.92
CA ARG A 184 -14.86 -9.95 29.31
C ARG A 184 -14.43 -9.18 28.05
N GLN A 185 -13.28 -8.50 28.08
CA GLN A 185 -12.74 -7.80 26.91
C GLN A 185 -12.36 -8.77 25.78
N GLU A 186 -11.84 -9.96 26.12
CA GLU A 186 -11.55 -11.02 25.17
C GLU A 186 -12.83 -11.61 24.54
N ALA A 187 -13.87 -11.86 25.33
CA ALA A 187 -15.18 -12.27 24.81
C ALA A 187 -15.80 -11.22 23.88
N GLU A 188 -15.74 -9.93 24.24
CA GLU A 188 -16.25 -8.83 23.40
C GLU A 188 -15.43 -8.67 22.10
N ARG A 189 -14.12 -8.91 22.14
CA ARG A 189 -13.25 -8.96 20.95
C ARG A 189 -13.66 -10.10 20.01
N LEU A 190 -13.85 -11.30 20.54
CA LEU A 190 -14.27 -12.49 19.78
C LEU A 190 -15.70 -12.36 19.23
N GLU A 191 -16.61 -11.69 19.95
CA GLU A 191 -17.95 -11.40 19.44
C GLU A 191 -17.91 -10.40 18.27
N LYS A 192 -17.13 -9.32 18.39
CA LYS A 192 -16.90 -8.36 17.30
C LYS A 192 -16.25 -9.02 16.08
N GLU A 193 -15.25 -9.88 16.29
CA GLU A 193 -14.58 -10.63 15.23
C GLU A 193 -15.54 -11.60 14.50
N ARG A 194 -16.42 -12.29 15.25
CA ARG A 194 -17.48 -13.11 14.64
C ARG A 194 -18.49 -12.28 13.83
N LEU A 195 -18.90 -11.11 14.33
CA LEU A 195 -19.82 -10.20 13.61
C LEU A 195 -19.16 -9.58 12.37
N GLU A 196 -17.86 -9.30 12.42
CA GLU A 196 -17.05 -8.83 11.29
C GLU A 196 -16.98 -9.90 10.19
N VAL A 197 -16.66 -11.15 10.55
CA VAL A 197 -16.64 -12.30 9.63
C VAL A 197 -18.03 -12.61 9.07
N GLU A 198 -19.09 -12.52 9.87
CA GLU A 198 -20.46 -12.74 9.38
C GLU A 198 -20.92 -11.61 8.44
N ARG A 199 -20.55 -10.35 8.70
CA ARG A 199 -20.77 -9.24 7.76
C ARG A 199 -20.03 -9.47 6.45
N GLN A 200 -18.75 -9.82 6.50
CA GLN A 200 -17.94 -10.12 5.31
C GLN A 200 -18.53 -11.27 4.50
N ARG A 201 -19.06 -12.31 5.16
CA ARG A 201 -19.75 -13.42 4.50
C ARG A 201 -21.03 -12.97 3.81
N GLN A 202 -21.88 -12.18 4.47
CA GLN A 202 -23.10 -11.63 3.87
C GLN A 202 -22.79 -10.65 2.72
N GLU A 203 -21.68 -9.91 2.78
CA GLU A 203 -21.23 -9.02 1.73
C GLU A 203 -20.71 -9.81 0.51
N ALA A 204 -19.94 -10.87 0.74
CA ALA A 204 -19.50 -11.79 -0.31
C ALA A 204 -20.69 -12.50 -1.00
N GLU A 205 -21.67 -12.97 -0.23
CA GLU A 205 -22.89 -13.63 -0.75
C GLU A 205 -23.75 -12.67 -1.60
N ARG A 206 -23.85 -11.39 -1.20
CA ARG A 206 -24.48 -10.33 -2.02
C ARG A 206 -23.71 -10.07 -3.30
N LEU A 207 -22.38 -9.96 -3.23
CA LEU A 207 -21.51 -9.74 -4.40
C LEU A 207 -21.53 -10.93 -5.38
N GLU A 208 -21.65 -12.16 -4.87
CA GLU A 208 -21.84 -13.35 -5.70
C GLU A 208 -23.22 -13.35 -6.37
N THR A 209 -24.29 -13.06 -5.60
CA THR A 209 -25.67 -12.96 -6.14
C THR A 209 -25.77 -11.87 -7.22
N GLU A 210 -25.15 -10.71 -7.00
CA GLU A 210 -25.10 -9.60 -7.94
C GLU A 210 -24.31 -9.98 -9.21
N ARG A 211 -23.19 -10.70 -9.09
CA ARG A 211 -22.46 -11.27 -10.23
C ARG A 211 -23.28 -12.28 -11.02
N GLN A 212 -23.93 -13.23 -10.35
CA GLN A 212 -24.79 -14.23 -10.99
C GLN A 212 -25.95 -13.55 -11.74
N ARG A 213 -26.52 -12.48 -11.17
CA ARG A 213 -27.56 -11.66 -11.82
C ARG A 213 -27.04 -10.93 -13.07
N GLN A 214 -25.87 -10.28 -12.98
CA GLN A 214 -25.26 -9.59 -14.12
C GLN A 214 -24.84 -10.55 -15.24
N GLU A 215 -24.39 -11.76 -14.88
CA GLU A 215 -24.11 -12.83 -15.85
C GLU A 215 -25.39 -13.38 -16.50
N ALA A 216 -26.46 -13.61 -15.75
CA ALA A 216 -27.76 -13.99 -16.28
C ALA A 216 -28.31 -12.92 -17.25
N GLU A 217 -28.23 -11.63 -16.89
CA GLU A 217 -28.67 -10.52 -17.75
C GLU A 217 -27.81 -10.42 -19.04
N ARG A 218 -26.50 -10.69 -18.96
CA ARG A 218 -25.61 -10.77 -20.13
C ARG A 218 -26.02 -11.92 -21.06
N LEU A 219 -26.23 -13.11 -20.50
CA LEU A 219 -26.66 -14.31 -21.25
C LEU A 219 -28.06 -14.15 -21.85
N GLU A 220 -28.97 -13.44 -21.19
CA GLU A 220 -30.29 -13.10 -21.73
C GLU A 220 -30.17 -12.12 -22.91
N LYS A 221 -29.34 -11.07 -22.78
CA LYS A 221 -29.06 -10.12 -23.88
C LYS A 221 -28.40 -10.81 -25.09
N GLU A 222 -27.43 -11.70 -24.85
CA GLU A 222 -26.79 -12.50 -25.90
C GLU A 222 -27.81 -13.44 -26.59
N ARG A 223 -28.69 -14.09 -25.82
CA ARG A 223 -29.80 -14.89 -26.39
C ARG A 223 -30.75 -14.06 -27.25
N LEU A 224 -31.19 -12.91 -26.76
CA LEU A 224 -32.11 -12.02 -27.49
C LEU A 224 -31.47 -11.46 -28.77
N GLU A 225 -30.17 -11.16 -28.76
CA GLU A 225 -29.48 -10.74 -29.97
C GLU A 225 -29.27 -11.90 -30.97
N ALA A 226 -28.94 -13.10 -30.48
CA ALA A 226 -28.84 -14.30 -31.31
C ALA A 226 -30.20 -14.69 -31.94
N GLU A 227 -31.30 -14.55 -31.19
CA GLU A 227 -32.66 -14.76 -31.68
C GLU A 227 -33.05 -13.71 -32.72
N ARG A 228 -32.75 -12.42 -32.47
CA ARG A 228 -32.96 -11.34 -33.47
C ARG A 228 -32.19 -11.63 -34.76
N LYS A 229 -30.92 -12.06 -34.66
CA LYS A 229 -30.08 -12.45 -35.80
C LYS A 229 -30.64 -13.66 -36.56
N ARG A 230 -31.24 -14.65 -35.88
CA ARG A 230 -31.96 -15.76 -36.54
C ARG A 230 -33.21 -15.26 -37.27
N GLN A 231 -34.08 -14.51 -36.61
CA GLN A 231 -35.29 -13.98 -37.23
C GLN A 231 -34.98 -13.05 -38.42
N GLU A 232 -33.85 -12.33 -38.40
CA GLU A 232 -33.38 -11.51 -39.51
C GLU A 232 -32.82 -12.36 -40.67
N ALA A 233 -32.06 -13.42 -40.37
CA ALA A 233 -31.59 -14.39 -41.36
C ALA A 233 -32.75 -15.15 -42.03
N GLU A 234 -33.73 -15.64 -41.27
CA GLU A 234 -34.94 -16.30 -41.76
C GLU A 234 -35.76 -15.38 -42.68
N LYS A 235 -35.89 -14.08 -42.34
CA LYS A 235 -36.52 -13.08 -43.21
C LYS A 235 -35.72 -12.82 -44.48
N LEU A 236 -34.39 -12.92 -44.44
CA LEU A 236 -33.53 -12.79 -45.62
C LEU A 236 -33.61 -14.03 -46.52
N GLU A 237 -33.70 -15.22 -45.93
CA GLU A 237 -33.86 -16.51 -46.62
C GLU A 237 -35.24 -16.63 -47.28
N MET A 238 -36.32 -16.27 -46.57
CA MET A 238 -37.66 -16.20 -47.16
C MET A 238 -37.72 -15.22 -48.35
N LYS A 239 -37.10 -14.04 -48.24
CA LYS A 239 -36.99 -13.09 -49.37
C LYS A 239 -36.17 -13.65 -50.55
N ARG A 240 -35.13 -14.45 -50.29
CA ARG A 240 -34.36 -15.13 -51.34
C ARG A 240 -35.20 -16.19 -52.04
N LEU A 241 -35.92 -17.03 -51.30
CA LEU A 241 -36.82 -18.06 -51.84
C LEU A 241 -37.99 -17.45 -52.63
N GLU A 242 -38.50 -16.29 -52.20
CA GLU A 242 -39.55 -15.55 -52.90
C GLU A 242 -39.03 -14.91 -54.20
N ALA A 243 -37.86 -14.27 -54.17
CA ALA A 243 -37.20 -13.74 -55.37
C ALA A 243 -36.77 -14.85 -56.35
N GLU A 244 -36.36 -16.02 -55.85
CA GLU A 244 -36.03 -17.18 -56.67
C GLU A 244 -37.29 -17.75 -57.35
N LYS A 245 -38.42 -17.88 -56.64
CA LYS A 245 -39.71 -18.24 -57.24
C LYS A 245 -40.14 -17.25 -58.32
N GLN A 246 -40.05 -15.94 -58.05
CA GLN A 246 -40.37 -14.90 -59.04
C GLN A 246 -39.47 -15.01 -60.28
N ARG A 247 -38.17 -15.33 -60.10
CA ARG A 247 -37.25 -15.57 -61.20
C ARG A 247 -37.61 -16.83 -62.00
N GLN A 248 -37.89 -17.96 -61.33
CA GLN A 248 -38.30 -19.21 -61.98
C GLN A 248 -39.63 -19.05 -62.75
N GLU A 249 -40.56 -18.25 -62.23
CA GLU A 249 -41.82 -17.92 -62.91
C GLU A 249 -41.60 -16.99 -64.11
N ALA A 250 -40.75 -15.96 -63.98
CA ALA A 250 -40.37 -15.11 -65.11
C ALA A 250 -39.67 -15.91 -66.22
N GLU A 251 -38.76 -16.82 -65.87
CA GLU A 251 -38.05 -17.70 -66.81
C GLU A 251 -39.02 -18.70 -67.50
N ARG A 252 -40.04 -19.20 -66.77
CA ARG A 252 -41.14 -20.00 -67.36
C ARG A 252 -41.94 -19.19 -68.37
N LEU A 253 -42.35 -17.96 -68.01
CA LEU A 253 -43.13 -17.07 -68.87
C LEU A 253 -42.34 -16.58 -70.09
N GLU A 254 -41.04 -16.34 -69.95
CA GLU A 254 -40.15 -16.01 -71.08
C GLU A 254 -40.01 -17.21 -72.03
N LYS A 255 -39.86 -18.43 -71.49
CA LYS A 255 -39.85 -19.65 -72.30
C LYS A 255 -41.17 -19.87 -73.03
N GLU A 256 -42.32 -19.76 -72.34
CA GLU A 256 -43.65 -19.86 -72.94
C GLU A 256 -43.85 -18.84 -74.07
N ARG A 257 -43.34 -17.60 -73.91
CA ARG A 257 -43.33 -16.59 -74.97
C ARG A 257 -42.46 -16.98 -76.16
N LEU A 258 -41.25 -17.50 -75.92
CA LEU A 258 -40.34 -17.94 -76.98
C LEU A 258 -40.87 -19.17 -77.74
N ASP A 259 -41.55 -20.09 -77.06
CA ASP A 259 -42.23 -21.22 -77.69
C ASP A 259 -43.43 -20.74 -78.53
N ALA A 260 -44.28 -19.87 -78.01
CA ALA A 260 -45.40 -19.27 -78.75
C ALA A 260 -44.95 -18.36 -79.92
N GLU A 261 -43.75 -17.76 -79.87
CA GLU A 261 -43.17 -17.03 -80.99
C GLU A 261 -42.63 -17.98 -82.07
N ARG A 262 -41.98 -19.08 -81.69
CA ARG A 262 -41.57 -20.15 -82.62
C ARG A 262 -42.77 -20.73 -83.37
N GLU A 263 -43.85 -21.07 -82.67
CA GLU A 263 -45.08 -21.59 -83.29
C GLU A 263 -45.69 -20.61 -84.30
N ARG A 264 -45.66 -19.29 -84.01
CA ARG A 264 -46.12 -18.26 -84.96
C ARG A 264 -45.23 -18.18 -86.20
N GLN A 265 -43.90 -18.21 -86.03
CA GLN A 265 -42.96 -18.18 -87.15
C GLN A 265 -43.05 -19.45 -88.02
N GLU A 266 -43.35 -20.60 -87.42
CA GLU A 266 -43.61 -21.85 -88.15
C GLU A 266 -44.96 -21.82 -88.88
N ALA A 267 -46.02 -21.33 -88.24
CA ALA A 267 -47.32 -21.13 -88.89
C ALA A 267 -47.24 -20.17 -90.09
N GLU A 268 -46.53 -19.04 -89.97
CA GLU A 268 -46.33 -18.08 -91.07
C GLU A 268 -45.51 -18.69 -92.22
N ARG A 269 -44.52 -19.56 -91.92
CA ARG A 269 -43.80 -20.34 -92.94
C ARG A 269 -44.71 -21.33 -93.66
N LEU A 270 -45.55 -22.07 -92.92
CA LEU A 270 -46.49 -23.03 -93.49
C LEU A 270 -47.57 -22.34 -94.34
N GLU A 271 -48.04 -21.16 -93.93
CA GLU A 271 -48.96 -20.34 -94.73
C GLU A 271 -48.32 -19.84 -96.02
N LYS A 272 -47.07 -19.36 -95.98
CA LYS A 272 -46.30 -18.97 -97.18
C LYS A 272 -46.11 -20.14 -98.13
N LEU A 273 -45.70 -21.31 -97.63
CA LEU A 273 -45.56 -22.53 -98.44
C LEU A 273 -46.89 -22.99 -99.04
N ARG A 274 -48.00 -22.85 -98.31
CA ARG A 274 -49.35 -23.14 -98.81
C ARG A 274 -49.75 -22.20 -99.94
N LEU A 275 -49.54 -20.89 -99.79
CA LEU A 275 -49.84 -19.88 -100.81
C LEU A 275 -48.97 -20.06 -102.06
N GLU A 276 -47.71 -20.47 -101.90
CA GLU A 276 -46.82 -20.79 -103.02
C GLU A 276 -47.25 -22.07 -103.75
N ALA A 277 -47.61 -23.13 -103.02
CA ALA A 277 -48.17 -24.35 -103.61
C ALA A 277 -49.54 -24.12 -104.30
N GLU A 278 -50.35 -23.20 -103.79
CA GLU A 278 -51.62 -22.81 -104.41
C GLU A 278 -51.39 -22.04 -105.72
N ARG A 279 -50.42 -21.12 -105.77
CA ARG A 279 -49.98 -20.47 -107.01
C ARG A 279 -49.45 -21.48 -108.03
N GLN A 280 -48.63 -22.43 -107.61
CA GLN A 280 -48.10 -23.48 -108.49
C GLN A 280 -49.23 -24.37 -109.06
N ARG A 281 -50.29 -24.65 -108.28
CA ARG A 281 -51.49 -25.35 -108.78
C ARG A 281 -52.26 -24.52 -109.80
N GLN A 282 -52.52 -23.24 -109.52
CA GLN A 282 -53.20 -22.34 -110.47
C GLN A 282 -52.40 -22.15 -111.77
N GLU A 283 -51.07 -22.14 -111.69
CA GLU A 283 -50.18 -22.10 -112.86
C GLU A 283 -50.20 -23.41 -113.66
N ALA A 284 -50.17 -24.56 -112.98
CA ALA A 284 -50.31 -25.87 -113.64
C ALA A 284 -51.67 -26.03 -114.32
N GLU A 285 -52.76 -25.62 -113.66
CA GLU A 285 -54.12 -25.62 -114.20
C GLU A 285 -54.25 -24.67 -115.40
N ARG A 286 -53.61 -23.49 -115.37
CA ARG A 286 -53.55 -22.58 -116.51
C ARG A 286 -52.86 -23.22 -117.71
N LEU A 287 -51.70 -23.86 -117.50
CA LEU A 287 -50.94 -24.56 -118.53
C LEU A 287 -51.66 -25.81 -119.06
N GLU A 288 -52.43 -26.51 -118.23
CA GLU A 288 -53.25 -27.64 -118.67
C GLU A 288 -54.43 -27.17 -119.53
N ASN A 289 -55.14 -26.12 -119.13
CA ASN A 289 -56.20 -25.51 -119.94
C ASN A 289 -55.67 -24.97 -121.29
N GLU A 290 -54.49 -24.36 -121.31
CA GLU A 290 -53.82 -23.89 -122.53
C GLU A 290 -53.50 -25.06 -123.48
N ARG A 291 -53.00 -26.19 -122.94
CA ARG A 291 -52.79 -27.43 -123.72
C ARG A 291 -54.10 -28.03 -124.23
N VAL A 292 -55.19 -28.01 -123.45
CA VAL A 292 -56.50 -28.49 -123.88
C VAL A 292 -57.10 -27.61 -124.99
N LEU A 293 -56.83 -26.29 -124.98
CA LEU A 293 -57.18 -25.41 -126.11
C LEU A 293 -56.40 -25.79 -127.38
N ALA A 294 -55.07 -25.86 -127.30
CA ALA A 294 -54.21 -26.19 -128.44
C ALA A 294 -54.52 -27.58 -129.04
N GLU A 295 -54.87 -28.56 -128.21
CA GLU A 295 -55.30 -29.89 -128.65
C GLU A 295 -56.65 -29.84 -129.41
N ARG A 296 -57.59 -28.99 -128.97
CA ARG A 296 -58.86 -28.75 -129.71
C ARG A 296 -58.65 -28.04 -131.03
N GLU A 297 -57.85 -26.98 -131.07
CA GLU A 297 -57.52 -26.25 -132.30
C GLU A 297 -56.85 -27.17 -133.33
N ARG A 298 -55.96 -28.05 -132.88
CA ARG A 298 -55.32 -29.09 -133.71
C ARG A 298 -56.34 -30.07 -134.29
N GLN A 299 -57.27 -30.57 -133.46
CA GLN A 299 -58.31 -31.50 -133.90
C GLN A 299 -59.32 -30.84 -134.88
N GLU A 300 -59.61 -29.55 -134.71
CA GLU A 300 -60.42 -28.79 -135.67
C GLU A 300 -59.68 -28.55 -136.98
N GLY A 301 -58.39 -28.21 -136.94
CA GLY A 301 -57.52 -28.12 -138.13
C GLY A 301 -57.48 -29.44 -138.91
N GLU A 302 -57.31 -30.57 -138.23
CA GLU A 302 -57.40 -31.90 -138.86
C GLU A 302 -58.78 -32.21 -139.47
N ARG A 303 -59.87 -31.72 -138.88
CA ARG A 303 -61.22 -31.89 -139.44
C ARG A 303 -61.36 -31.11 -140.74
N LEU A 304 -60.95 -29.85 -140.74
CA LEU A 304 -60.99 -28.96 -141.90
C LEU A 304 -60.11 -29.47 -143.05
N GLU A 305 -58.93 -30.04 -142.76
CA GLU A 305 -58.09 -30.66 -143.80
C GLU A 305 -58.72 -31.92 -144.40
N LYS A 306 -59.39 -32.76 -143.59
CA LYS A 306 -60.14 -33.92 -144.07
C LYS A 306 -61.31 -33.51 -144.97
N GLU A 307 -62.02 -32.42 -144.64
CA GLU A 307 -63.05 -31.85 -145.52
C GLU A 307 -62.46 -31.31 -146.84
N ARG A 308 -61.34 -30.57 -146.78
CA ARG A 308 -60.64 -30.04 -147.97
C ARG A 308 -60.22 -31.16 -148.93
N LEU A 309 -59.67 -32.26 -148.40
CA LEU A 309 -59.26 -33.44 -149.17
C LEU A 309 -60.45 -34.20 -149.80
N MET A 310 -61.62 -34.22 -149.15
CA MET A 310 -62.83 -34.79 -149.76
C MET A 310 -63.38 -33.93 -150.89
N ALA A 311 -63.42 -32.61 -150.71
CA ALA A 311 -63.83 -31.67 -151.76
C ALA A 311 -62.90 -31.73 -152.98
N GLU A 312 -61.59 -31.87 -152.76
CA GLU A 312 -60.60 -32.00 -153.83
C GLU A 312 -60.80 -33.29 -154.65
N ARG A 313 -61.05 -34.43 -153.99
CA ARG A 313 -61.38 -35.70 -154.67
C ARG A 313 -62.66 -35.63 -155.50
N GLN A 314 -63.71 -34.95 -155.00
CA GLN A 314 -64.94 -34.74 -155.76
C GLN A 314 -64.68 -33.89 -157.02
N ARG A 315 -63.86 -32.83 -156.90
CA ARG A 315 -63.49 -31.96 -158.02
C ARG A 315 -62.70 -32.69 -159.11
N GLN A 316 -61.72 -33.51 -158.72
CA GLN A 316 -60.94 -34.36 -159.64
C GLN A 316 -61.81 -35.42 -160.33
N GLY A 317 -62.83 -35.95 -159.65
CA GLY A 317 -63.81 -36.87 -160.25
C GLY A 317 -64.66 -36.23 -161.34
N ALA A 318 -65.16 -35.01 -161.10
CA ALA A 318 -65.95 -34.26 -162.09
C ALA A 318 -65.11 -33.86 -163.32
N GLU A 319 -63.88 -33.40 -163.11
CA GLU A 319 -63.00 -32.94 -164.20
C GLU A 319 -62.58 -34.07 -165.16
N LYS A 320 -62.65 -35.33 -164.73
CA LYS A 320 -62.36 -36.50 -165.57
C LYS A 320 -63.50 -36.82 -166.55
N LEU A 321 -64.75 -36.80 -166.06
CA LEU A 321 -65.96 -37.02 -166.88
C LEU A 321 -66.13 -35.94 -167.96
N GLU A 322 -65.78 -34.69 -167.62
CA GLU A 322 -65.83 -33.57 -168.57
C GLU A 322 -64.88 -33.78 -169.77
N LYS A 323 -63.69 -34.33 -169.54
CA LYS A 323 -62.68 -34.57 -170.59
C LYS A 323 -63.05 -35.74 -171.50
N GLU A 324 -63.60 -36.82 -170.96
CA GLU A 324 -64.06 -37.97 -171.75
C GLU A 324 -65.18 -37.57 -172.74
N ARG A 325 -66.07 -36.64 -172.33
CA ARG A 325 -67.13 -36.08 -173.21
C ARG A 325 -66.59 -35.28 -174.40
N ILE A 326 -65.55 -34.47 -174.19
CA ILE A 326 -65.00 -33.57 -175.23
C ILE A 326 -64.22 -34.35 -176.30
N GLU A 327 -63.54 -35.43 -175.91
CA GLU A 327 -62.80 -36.31 -176.83
C GLU A 327 -63.75 -37.00 -177.85
N GLU A 328 -64.94 -37.40 -177.40
CA GLU A 328 -65.92 -38.12 -178.23
C GLU A 328 -66.61 -37.24 -179.28
N GLU A 329 -66.82 -35.95 -179.00
CA GLU A 329 -67.34 -34.99 -179.99
C GLU A 329 -66.30 -34.64 -181.07
N ARG A 330 -65.01 -34.55 -180.71
CA ARG A 330 -63.94 -34.21 -181.66
C ARG A 330 -63.86 -35.25 -182.80
N LEU A 331 -63.86 -36.53 -182.44
CA LEU A 331 -63.79 -37.66 -183.37
C LEU A 331 -65.02 -37.81 -184.29
N LYS A 332 -66.15 -37.17 -183.97
CA LYS A 332 -67.36 -37.16 -184.81
C LYS A 332 -67.34 -36.06 -185.87
N LYS A 333 -66.71 -34.91 -185.61
CA LYS A 333 -66.56 -33.82 -186.61
C LYS A 333 -65.54 -34.16 -187.69
N GLU A 334 -64.39 -34.70 -187.28
CA GLU A 334 -63.23 -34.95 -188.16
C GLU A 334 -63.53 -35.91 -189.33
N LYS A 335 -64.50 -36.83 -189.19
CA LYS A 335 -64.94 -37.71 -190.27
C LYS A 335 -65.84 -37.07 -191.32
N LEU A 336 -66.47 -35.92 -191.04
CA LEU A 336 -67.49 -35.33 -191.91
C LEU A 336 -66.93 -34.27 -192.89
N GLU A 337 -65.70 -33.80 -192.66
CA GLU A 337 -65.05 -32.78 -193.49
C GLU A 337 -64.25 -33.38 -194.66
N VAL A 338 -63.67 -34.57 -194.48
CA VAL A 338 -62.86 -35.27 -195.51
C VAL A 338 -63.69 -35.63 -196.75
N GLU A 339 -64.94 -36.04 -196.57
CA GLU A 339 -65.82 -36.50 -197.67
C GLU A 339 -66.31 -35.36 -198.59
N LYS A 340 -66.12 -34.09 -198.21
CA LYS A 340 -66.72 -32.93 -198.89
C LYS A 340 -65.76 -32.06 -199.72
N GLN A 341 -64.44 -32.33 -199.71
CA GLN A 341 -63.48 -31.47 -200.42
C GLN A 341 -63.33 -31.74 -201.92
N GLU A 342 -63.72 -32.91 -202.43
CA GLU A 342 -63.47 -33.29 -203.84
C GLU A 342 -64.51 -32.75 -204.85
N GLN A 343 -65.79 -32.60 -204.47
CA GLN A 343 -66.89 -32.45 -205.44
C GLN A 343 -67.25 -31.02 -205.86
N TRP A 344 -66.57 -29.97 -205.39
CA TRP A 344 -66.96 -28.57 -205.66
C TRP A 344 -65.90 -27.71 -206.39
N LYS A 345 -65.35 -28.27 -207.47
CA LYS A 345 -64.35 -27.60 -208.33
C LYS A 345 -64.76 -27.35 -209.79
N GLU A 346 -66.03 -27.56 -210.16
CA GLU A 346 -66.58 -27.10 -211.45
C GLU A 346 -67.81 -26.17 -211.32
N ARG A 347 -67.56 -24.89 -211.67
CA ARG A 347 -68.37 -24.04 -212.57
C ARG A 347 -69.76 -23.48 -212.14
N LEU A 348 -69.70 -22.22 -211.72
CA LEU A 348 -70.15 -21.04 -212.50
C LEU A 348 -71.57 -21.01 -213.13
N LYS A 349 -72.37 -20.06 -212.59
CA LYS A 349 -73.42 -19.18 -213.18
C LYS A 349 -74.89 -19.53 -212.90
N GLY A 350 -75.60 -18.60 -212.24
CA GLY A 350 -77.07 -18.61 -212.13
C GLY A 350 -77.63 -17.81 -210.94
N GLU A 351 -78.24 -16.67 -211.25
CA GLU A 351 -79.24 -15.83 -210.55
C GLU A 351 -80.36 -16.62 -209.78
N THR A 352 -81.14 -16.15 -208.78
CA THR A 352 -81.32 -14.87 -208.02
C THR A 352 -82.29 -14.99 -206.81
N VAL A 353 -82.24 -14.05 -205.83
CA VAL A 353 -83.35 -13.42 -205.04
C VAL A 353 -83.97 -14.07 -203.74
N ASP A 354 -83.94 -13.25 -202.65
CA ASP A 354 -84.80 -13.01 -201.43
C ASP A 354 -84.84 -13.77 -200.06
N ASP A 355 -85.13 -12.93 -199.02
CA ASP A 355 -85.72 -13.04 -197.64
C ASP A 355 -85.02 -13.67 -196.38
N ARG A 356 -84.98 -12.85 -195.29
CA ARG A 356 -84.95 -13.02 -193.77
C ARG A 356 -84.27 -14.21 -193.01
N GLU A 357 -83.93 -14.18 -191.68
CA GLU A 357 -84.15 -13.26 -190.52
C GLU A 357 -83.12 -13.41 -189.32
N LYS A 358 -83.02 -12.38 -188.44
CA LYS A 358 -82.73 -12.36 -186.95
C LYS A 358 -81.30 -12.22 -186.29
N GLN A 359 -81.11 -12.75 -185.07
CA GLN A 359 -80.68 -12.04 -183.81
C GLN A 359 -80.15 -13.03 -182.70
N LEU A 360 -79.67 -12.77 -181.44
CA LEU A 360 -79.22 -11.69 -180.48
C LEU A 360 -78.64 -12.44 -179.20
N ASP A 361 -77.96 -11.95 -178.13
CA ASP A 361 -77.28 -10.70 -177.66
C ASP A 361 -75.97 -11.11 -176.87
N GLN A 362 -75.56 -10.93 -175.59
CA GLN A 362 -75.84 -10.13 -174.34
C GLN A 362 -74.64 -10.33 -173.32
N LYS A 363 -74.43 -9.64 -172.16
CA LYS A 363 -74.02 -8.23 -171.81
C LYS A 363 -73.23 -8.17 -170.43
N PRO A 364 -72.72 -7.02 -169.87
CA PRO A 364 -71.30 -6.96 -169.34
C PRO A 364 -70.96 -6.12 -168.05
N GLU A 365 -69.65 -5.96 -167.76
CA GLU A 365 -68.81 -4.79 -167.27
C GLU A 365 -69.29 -3.69 -166.26
N LYS A 366 -68.33 -3.13 -165.46
CA LYS A 366 -67.76 -1.74 -165.62
C LYS A 366 -66.72 -1.27 -164.56
N ASP A 367 -65.91 -0.26 -164.95
CA ASP A 367 -64.90 0.50 -164.15
C ASP A 367 -65.31 1.96 -163.88
N GLU A 368 -64.81 2.59 -162.80
CA GLU A 368 -64.24 3.98 -162.77
C GLU A 368 -63.65 4.41 -161.39
N LEU A 369 -63.05 5.62 -161.35
CA LEU A 369 -62.69 6.45 -160.18
C LEU A 369 -61.41 6.11 -159.36
N ALA A 370 -60.24 6.57 -159.85
CA ALA A 370 -58.97 6.58 -159.14
C ALA A 370 -58.32 7.98 -159.07
N ALA A 371 -58.60 8.75 -158.00
CA ALA A 371 -57.97 10.08 -157.79
C ALA A 371 -57.85 10.54 -156.31
N GLU A 372 -58.76 10.12 -155.43
CA GLU A 372 -59.02 10.85 -154.16
C GLU A 372 -58.29 10.29 -152.91
N ARG A 373 -57.88 9.02 -152.93
CA ARG A 373 -57.48 8.27 -151.71
C ARG A 373 -56.17 8.72 -151.05
N GLN A 374 -55.28 9.42 -151.75
CA GLN A 374 -53.91 9.71 -151.26
C GLN A 374 -53.78 10.88 -150.26
N ARG A 375 -54.86 11.62 -149.95
CA ARG A 375 -54.81 12.71 -148.96
C ARG A 375 -55.27 12.32 -147.55
N GLU A 376 -56.05 11.24 -147.41
CA GLU A 376 -56.60 10.81 -146.12
C GLU A 376 -55.69 9.87 -145.31
N GLU A 377 -54.73 9.18 -145.93
CA GLU A 377 -53.79 8.30 -145.21
C GLU A 377 -52.79 9.10 -144.35
N VAL A 378 -52.30 10.24 -144.86
CA VAL A 378 -51.25 11.03 -144.20
C VAL A 378 -51.74 11.67 -142.90
N ASP A 379 -52.95 12.23 -142.87
CA ASP A 379 -53.50 12.85 -141.66
C ASP A 379 -53.87 11.82 -140.58
N ARG A 380 -54.31 10.63 -141.01
CA ARG A 380 -54.58 9.47 -140.14
C ARG A 380 -53.30 9.01 -139.43
N PHE A 381 -52.22 8.79 -140.20
CA PHE A 381 -50.91 8.39 -139.68
C PHE A 381 -50.29 9.45 -138.73
N GLN A 382 -50.56 10.74 -138.95
CA GLN A 382 -50.13 11.80 -138.04
C GLN A 382 -50.94 11.86 -136.74
N LYS A 383 -52.24 11.51 -136.76
CA LYS A 383 -53.05 11.37 -135.54
C LYS A 383 -52.59 10.17 -134.71
N GLU A 384 -52.45 9.00 -135.34
CA GLU A 384 -52.03 7.75 -134.67
C GLU A 384 -50.66 7.89 -134.00
N ARG A 385 -49.69 8.55 -134.66
CA ARG A 385 -48.40 8.88 -134.03
C ARG A 385 -48.54 9.75 -132.78
N LYS A 386 -49.38 10.79 -132.81
CA LYS A 386 -49.58 11.69 -131.66
C LYS A 386 -50.29 10.98 -130.50
N GLU A 387 -51.25 10.12 -130.80
CA GLU A 387 -51.95 9.33 -129.78
C GLU A 387 -50.97 8.35 -129.08
N HIS A 388 -50.16 7.63 -129.85
CA HIS A 388 -49.12 6.73 -129.32
C HIS A 388 -48.03 7.49 -128.52
N GLU A 389 -47.63 8.68 -128.97
CA GLU A 389 -46.68 9.55 -128.26
C GLU A 389 -47.25 10.05 -126.93
N ARG A 390 -48.55 10.38 -126.88
CA ARG A 390 -49.26 10.75 -125.64
C ARG A 390 -49.42 9.57 -124.68
N GLN A 391 -49.80 8.40 -125.19
CA GLN A 391 -49.90 7.17 -124.39
C GLN A 391 -48.55 6.77 -123.77
N ARG A 392 -47.44 6.97 -124.51
CA ARG A 392 -46.09 6.77 -123.97
C ARG A 392 -45.77 7.74 -122.83
N GLN A 393 -46.12 9.03 -122.97
CA GLN A 393 -45.93 10.03 -121.91
C GLN A 393 -46.80 9.74 -120.68
N GLU A 394 -48.06 9.34 -120.88
CA GLU A 394 -48.96 8.95 -119.78
C GLU A 394 -48.45 7.70 -119.03
N ALA A 395 -47.89 6.72 -119.75
CA ALA A 395 -47.25 5.55 -119.15
C ALA A 395 -45.96 5.89 -118.38
N GLU A 396 -45.13 6.80 -118.91
CA GLU A 396 -43.89 7.26 -118.27
C GLU A 396 -44.18 8.06 -116.99
N ILE A 397 -45.19 8.94 -117.02
CA ILE A 397 -45.68 9.66 -115.83
C ILE A 397 -46.23 8.67 -114.79
N LEU A 398 -47.00 7.66 -115.20
CA LEU A 398 -47.53 6.63 -114.30
C LEU A 398 -46.41 5.78 -113.66
N GLN A 399 -45.35 5.46 -114.42
CA GLN A 399 -44.18 4.73 -113.91
C GLN A 399 -43.40 5.58 -112.90
N ASN A 400 -43.12 6.84 -113.22
CA ASN A 400 -42.40 7.75 -112.33
C ASN A 400 -43.20 8.00 -111.03
N THR A 401 -44.52 8.22 -111.15
CA THR A 401 -45.42 8.38 -109.98
C THR A 401 -45.37 7.15 -109.06
N LYS A 402 -45.36 5.93 -109.61
CA LYS A 402 -45.22 4.71 -108.80
C LYS A 402 -43.90 4.68 -108.03
N VAL A 403 -42.78 4.92 -108.69
CA VAL A 403 -41.44 4.95 -108.06
C VAL A 403 -41.38 6.01 -106.96
N GLU A 404 -41.93 7.20 -107.19
CA GLU A 404 -41.98 8.28 -106.21
C GLU A 404 -42.86 7.92 -105.00
N THR A 405 -44.02 7.27 -105.21
CA THR A 405 -44.87 6.77 -104.09
C THR A 405 -44.20 5.65 -103.30
N GLU A 406 -43.44 4.75 -103.92
CA GLU A 406 -42.67 3.74 -103.20
C GLU A 406 -41.53 4.35 -102.37
N GLN A 407 -40.85 5.37 -102.89
CA GLN A 407 -39.80 6.09 -102.16
C GLN A 407 -40.39 6.85 -100.97
N LEU A 408 -41.54 7.51 -101.14
CA LEU A 408 -42.30 8.15 -100.06
C LEU A 408 -42.77 7.14 -98.99
N GLN A 409 -43.23 5.95 -99.38
CA GLN A 409 -43.58 4.89 -98.42
C GLN A 409 -42.38 4.37 -97.64
N LYS A 410 -41.24 4.10 -98.32
CA LYS A 410 -39.99 3.67 -97.68
C LYS A 410 -39.47 4.73 -96.69
N ALA A 411 -39.41 6.00 -97.11
CA ALA A 411 -39.01 7.11 -96.25
C ALA A 411 -39.94 7.31 -95.04
N ARG A 412 -41.25 7.13 -95.22
CA ARG A 412 -42.23 7.20 -94.12
C ARG A 412 -42.06 6.07 -93.10
N LEU A 413 -41.84 4.83 -93.55
CA LEU A 413 -41.60 3.69 -92.66
C LEU A 413 -40.27 3.80 -91.91
N GLU A 414 -39.22 4.32 -92.55
CA GLU A 414 -37.94 4.58 -91.89
C GLU A 414 -38.03 5.72 -90.86
N ALA A 415 -38.75 6.80 -91.18
CA ALA A 415 -39.05 7.87 -90.23
C ALA A 415 -39.86 7.36 -89.02
N GLU A 416 -40.84 6.48 -89.23
CA GLU A 416 -41.62 5.87 -88.14
C GLU A 416 -40.75 4.94 -87.25
N ARG A 417 -39.81 4.19 -87.84
CA ARG A 417 -38.83 3.38 -87.08
C ARG A 417 -37.94 4.27 -86.21
N LEU A 418 -37.33 5.31 -86.80
CA LEU A 418 -36.50 6.29 -86.10
C LEU A 418 -37.26 7.05 -85.01
N GLN A 419 -38.56 7.31 -85.19
CA GLN A 419 -39.40 7.92 -84.16
C GLN A 419 -39.64 6.95 -82.98
N LYS A 420 -39.89 5.67 -83.24
CA LYS A 420 -40.06 4.65 -82.18
C LYS A 420 -38.76 4.42 -81.41
N GLU A 421 -37.62 4.29 -82.11
CA GLU A 421 -36.28 4.16 -81.50
C GLU A 421 -35.96 5.35 -80.58
N ARG A 422 -36.30 6.58 -80.99
CA ARG A 422 -36.13 7.79 -80.16
C ARG A 422 -37.01 7.78 -78.91
N LEU A 423 -38.30 7.46 -79.05
CA LEU A 423 -39.24 7.41 -77.92
C LEU A 423 -38.89 6.31 -76.92
N GLU A 424 -38.36 5.17 -77.38
CA GLU A 424 -37.89 4.10 -76.51
C GLU A 424 -36.59 4.48 -75.78
N ALA A 425 -35.64 5.13 -76.47
CA ALA A 425 -34.43 5.67 -75.85
C ALA A 425 -34.75 6.75 -74.81
N GLU A 426 -35.71 7.65 -75.09
CA GLU A 426 -36.18 8.67 -74.16
C GLU A 426 -36.87 8.07 -72.93
N ARG A 427 -37.73 7.05 -73.12
CA ARG A 427 -38.34 6.29 -72.01
C ARG A 427 -37.27 5.66 -71.12
N LEU A 428 -36.30 4.97 -71.73
CA LEU A 428 -35.21 4.30 -70.99
C LEU A 428 -34.28 5.29 -70.27
N GLN A 429 -34.09 6.50 -70.82
CA GLN A 429 -33.35 7.57 -70.17
C GLN A 429 -34.12 8.14 -68.96
N ASN A 430 -35.43 8.38 -69.10
CA ASN A 430 -36.27 8.86 -68.01
C ASN A 430 -36.38 7.84 -66.86
N GLU A 431 -36.56 6.56 -67.18
CA GLU A 431 -36.59 5.45 -66.22
C GLU A 431 -35.28 5.35 -65.41
N ARG A 432 -34.12 5.55 -66.06
CA ARG A 432 -32.82 5.62 -65.38
C ARG A 432 -32.69 6.83 -64.46
N LEU A 433 -33.13 8.01 -64.90
CA LEU A 433 -33.11 9.24 -64.10
C LEU A 433 -34.05 9.14 -62.87
N GLU A 434 -35.18 8.44 -63.02
CA GLU A 434 -36.11 8.20 -61.90
C GLU A 434 -35.53 7.18 -60.91
N ALA A 435 -34.94 6.09 -61.38
CA ALA A 435 -34.22 5.12 -60.54
C ALA A 435 -33.01 5.75 -59.81
N GLU A 436 -32.30 6.70 -60.44
CA GLU A 436 -31.22 7.45 -59.79
C GLU A 436 -31.75 8.38 -58.70
N ARG A 437 -32.83 9.13 -58.96
CA ARG A 437 -33.49 9.97 -57.94
C ARG A 437 -33.97 9.15 -56.74
N GLN A 438 -34.60 8.00 -56.97
CA GLN A 438 -35.03 7.11 -55.91
C GLN A 438 -33.86 6.60 -55.05
N ARG A 439 -32.69 6.31 -55.66
CA ARG A 439 -31.47 5.97 -54.92
C ARG A 439 -30.95 7.14 -54.08
N GLN A 440 -30.87 8.34 -54.64
CA GLN A 440 -30.40 9.54 -53.93
C GLN A 440 -31.33 9.89 -52.75
N GLU A 441 -32.65 9.74 -52.91
CA GLU A 441 -33.62 9.95 -51.84
C GLU A 441 -33.55 8.87 -50.75
N ALA A 442 -33.39 7.60 -51.12
CA ALA A 442 -33.17 6.52 -50.17
C ALA A 442 -31.88 6.70 -49.36
N GLU A 443 -30.79 7.15 -49.99
CA GLU A 443 -29.52 7.45 -49.31
C GLU A 443 -29.67 8.65 -48.35
N ARG A 444 -30.39 9.70 -48.76
CA ARG A 444 -30.70 10.86 -47.90
C ARG A 444 -31.49 10.43 -46.66
N LEU A 445 -32.54 9.63 -46.84
CA LEU A 445 -33.36 9.08 -45.75
C LEU A 445 -32.57 8.13 -44.84
N GLN A 446 -31.58 7.40 -45.36
CA GLN A 446 -30.70 6.56 -44.55
C GLN A 446 -29.74 7.41 -43.71
N LYS A 447 -29.13 8.45 -44.29
CA LYS A 447 -28.27 9.41 -43.56
C LYS A 447 -29.04 10.15 -42.47
N GLU A 448 -30.23 10.63 -42.77
CA GLU A 448 -31.11 11.33 -41.82
C GLU A 448 -31.51 10.42 -40.64
N LYS A 449 -31.82 9.15 -40.89
CA LYS A 449 -32.09 8.16 -39.82
C LYS A 449 -30.87 7.89 -38.94
N LEU A 450 -29.68 7.74 -39.52
CA LEU A 450 -28.44 7.52 -38.77
C LEU A 450 -28.06 8.74 -37.91
N GLU A 451 -28.30 9.95 -38.41
CA GLU A 451 -28.08 11.18 -37.64
C GLU A 451 -29.11 11.34 -36.52
N ALA A 452 -30.39 11.03 -36.77
CA ALA A 452 -31.42 11.02 -35.74
C ALA A 452 -31.12 9.99 -34.63
N GLU A 453 -30.65 8.79 -34.99
CA GLU A 453 -30.26 7.77 -34.02
C GLU A 453 -29.03 8.20 -33.21
N ARG A 454 -28.01 8.82 -33.85
CA ARG A 454 -26.86 9.40 -33.15
C ARG A 454 -27.29 10.44 -32.13
N LEU A 455 -28.13 11.40 -32.54
CA LEU A 455 -28.64 12.46 -31.68
C LEU A 455 -29.51 11.93 -30.53
N GLN A 456 -30.25 10.84 -30.75
CA GLN A 456 -31.01 10.16 -29.70
C GLN A 456 -30.09 9.47 -28.68
N ARG A 457 -29.04 8.78 -29.14
CA ARG A 457 -28.03 8.16 -28.27
C ARG A 457 -27.29 9.20 -27.42
N GLU A 458 -26.84 10.30 -28.04
CA GLU A 458 -26.19 11.43 -27.36
C GLU A 458 -27.09 12.04 -26.27
N ARG A 459 -28.39 12.22 -26.53
CA ARG A 459 -29.37 12.72 -25.54
C ARG A 459 -29.56 11.75 -24.36
N LEU A 460 -29.71 10.46 -24.64
CA LEU A 460 -29.89 9.44 -23.58
C LEU A 460 -28.64 9.29 -22.70
N GLU A 461 -27.45 9.42 -23.29
CA GLU A 461 -26.19 9.42 -22.55
C GLU A 461 -26.04 10.68 -21.68
N ALA A 462 -26.37 11.87 -22.22
CA ALA A 462 -26.39 13.11 -21.46
C ALA A 462 -27.39 13.07 -20.28
N GLU A 463 -28.59 12.52 -20.48
CA GLU A 463 -29.60 12.37 -19.42
C GLU A 463 -29.13 11.40 -18.33
N ARG A 464 -28.49 10.27 -18.70
CA ARG A 464 -27.85 9.35 -17.75
C ARG A 464 -26.78 10.06 -16.93
N LEU A 465 -25.86 10.78 -17.60
CA LEU A 465 -24.76 11.49 -16.94
C LEU A 465 -25.27 12.61 -16.02
N GLN A 466 -26.40 13.24 -16.34
CA GLN A 466 -27.04 14.23 -15.47
C GLN A 466 -27.66 13.59 -14.23
N LYS A 467 -28.35 12.44 -14.37
CA LYS A 467 -28.91 11.68 -13.24
C LYS A 467 -27.80 11.19 -12.28
N GLU A 468 -26.75 10.61 -12.83
CA GLU A 468 -25.57 10.14 -12.08
C GLU A 468 -24.89 11.28 -11.29
N ARG A 469 -24.76 12.47 -11.89
CA ARG A 469 -24.25 13.67 -11.20
C ARG A 469 -25.16 14.12 -10.05
N LEU A 470 -26.47 14.15 -10.26
CA LEU A 470 -27.44 14.54 -9.22
C LEU A 470 -27.50 13.53 -8.07
N GLU A 471 -27.29 12.25 -8.35
CA GLU A 471 -27.21 11.20 -7.33
C GLU A 471 -25.91 11.29 -6.53
N ALA A 472 -24.76 11.48 -7.20
CA ALA A 472 -23.48 11.72 -6.56
C ALA A 472 -23.47 13.01 -5.71
N GLU A 473 -24.18 14.06 -6.15
CA GLU A 473 -24.35 15.29 -5.37
C GLU A 473 -25.17 15.05 -4.08
N ARG A 474 -26.29 14.31 -4.17
CA ARG A 474 -27.09 13.91 -3.00
C ARG A 474 -26.29 13.07 -2.01
N GLN A 475 -25.53 12.08 -2.50
CA GLN A 475 -24.66 11.24 -1.66
C GLN A 475 -23.59 12.08 -0.94
N ARG A 476 -23.02 13.10 -1.61
CA ARG A 476 -22.09 14.06 -0.98
C ARG A 476 -22.76 14.90 0.10
N GLN A 477 -23.94 15.45 -0.14
CA GLN A 477 -24.68 16.25 0.83
C GLN A 477 -25.09 15.43 2.07
N GLU A 478 -25.47 14.16 1.88
CA GLU A 478 -25.79 13.24 2.98
C GLU A 478 -24.54 12.82 3.78
N ALA A 479 -23.43 12.53 3.10
CA ALA A 479 -22.14 12.27 3.76
C ALA A 479 -21.65 13.49 4.55
N GLU A 480 -21.78 14.70 4.01
CA GLU A 480 -21.43 15.95 4.71
C GLU A 480 -22.33 16.17 5.95
N ARG A 481 -23.63 15.88 5.86
CA ARG A 481 -24.55 15.95 7.01
C ARG A 481 -24.13 14.98 8.11
N LEU A 482 -23.90 13.71 7.77
CA LEU A 482 -23.43 12.68 8.70
C LEU A 482 -22.04 12.98 9.28
N GLN A 483 -21.16 13.64 8.53
CA GLN A 483 -19.86 14.08 9.02
C GLN A 483 -19.99 15.23 10.02
N LYS A 484 -20.86 16.22 9.77
CA LYS A 484 -21.14 17.32 10.72
C LYS A 484 -21.78 16.80 12.01
N GLU A 485 -22.74 15.88 11.90
CA GLU A 485 -23.40 15.25 13.05
C GLU A 485 -22.40 14.46 13.92
N LYS A 486 -21.49 13.70 13.30
CA LYS A 486 -20.39 13.02 14.01
C LYS A 486 -19.42 14.00 14.68
N LEU A 487 -19.01 15.07 13.99
CA LEU A 487 -18.11 16.09 14.55
C LEU A 487 -18.74 16.85 15.71
N GLU A 488 -20.05 17.12 15.68
CA GLU A 488 -20.78 17.74 16.79
C GLU A 488 -20.93 16.79 17.98
N ALA A 489 -21.26 15.51 17.75
CA ALA A 489 -21.28 14.48 18.79
C ALA A 489 -19.89 14.31 19.44
N GLU A 490 -18.81 14.28 18.64
CA GLU A 490 -17.44 14.18 19.14
C GLU A 490 -17.04 15.44 19.92
N ARG A 491 -17.40 16.64 19.45
CA ARG A 491 -17.17 17.90 20.18
C ARG A 491 -17.85 17.85 21.55
N LEU A 492 -19.12 17.48 21.60
CA LEU A 492 -19.88 17.38 22.86
C LEU A 492 -19.33 16.29 23.80
N GLN A 493 -18.76 15.20 23.27
CA GLN A 493 -18.08 14.19 24.06
C GLN A 493 -16.73 14.70 24.62
N ARG A 494 -15.94 15.41 23.80
CA ARG A 494 -14.68 16.05 24.24
C ARG A 494 -14.93 17.10 25.31
N GLU A 495 -15.92 17.98 25.13
CA GLU A 495 -16.35 18.99 26.12
C GLU A 495 -16.73 18.36 27.47
N ARG A 496 -17.44 17.22 27.46
CA ARG A 496 -17.79 16.47 28.68
C ARG A 496 -16.57 15.86 29.38
N LEU A 497 -15.69 15.21 28.63
CA LEU A 497 -14.47 14.59 29.18
C LEU A 497 -13.49 15.64 29.72
N GLU A 498 -13.40 16.80 29.08
CA GLU A 498 -12.61 17.93 29.57
C GLU A 498 -13.20 18.54 30.85
N ALA A 499 -14.52 18.73 30.92
CA ALA A 499 -15.18 19.18 32.15
C ALA A 499 -14.98 18.20 33.32
N GLU A 500 -15.08 16.88 33.07
CA GLU A 500 -14.83 15.85 34.07
C GLU A 500 -13.36 15.84 34.54
N ARG A 501 -12.41 16.01 33.61
CA ARG A 501 -10.97 16.14 33.94
C ARG A 501 -10.71 17.37 34.80
N LEU A 502 -11.23 18.53 34.41
CA LEU A 502 -11.07 19.79 35.15
C LEU A 502 -11.70 19.71 36.55
N GLN A 503 -12.81 19.00 36.71
CA GLN A 503 -13.41 18.76 38.02
C GLN A 503 -12.52 17.88 38.92
N LYS A 504 -12.02 16.75 38.38
CA LYS A 504 -11.09 15.86 39.10
C LYS A 504 -9.77 16.55 39.45
N GLU A 505 -9.26 17.40 38.56
CA GLU A 505 -8.05 18.20 38.79
C GLU A 505 -8.28 19.27 39.88
N ALA A 506 -9.42 19.97 39.86
CA ALA A 506 -9.79 20.92 40.91
C ALA A 506 -10.01 20.25 42.28
N GLU A 507 -10.49 19.00 42.31
CA GLU A 507 -10.58 18.19 43.54
C GLU A 507 -9.19 17.73 44.03
N LYS A 508 -8.30 17.30 43.12
CA LYS A 508 -6.90 16.96 43.44
C LYS A 508 -6.14 18.15 44.01
N VAL A 509 -6.24 19.32 43.39
CA VAL A 509 -5.60 20.57 43.87
C VAL A 509 -6.14 21.01 45.24
N LYS A 510 -7.44 20.81 45.52
CA LYS A 510 -8.00 21.03 46.86
C LYS A 510 -7.45 20.04 47.90
N ALA A 511 -7.31 18.77 47.55
CA ALA A 511 -6.76 17.74 48.42
C ALA A 511 -5.26 17.97 48.71
N GLU A 512 -4.46 18.26 47.69
CA GLU A 512 -3.03 18.60 47.82
C GLU A 512 -2.83 19.86 48.65
N LYS A 513 -3.65 20.90 48.44
CA LYS A 513 -3.62 22.09 49.29
C LYS A 513 -3.96 21.75 50.74
N LEU A 514 -5.03 20.99 51.01
CA LEU A 514 -5.40 20.59 52.37
C LEU A 514 -4.31 19.73 53.05
N GLN A 515 -3.58 18.91 52.28
CA GLN A 515 -2.46 18.12 52.79
C GLN A 515 -1.22 18.98 53.05
N ARG A 516 -0.93 19.97 52.19
CA ARG A 516 0.11 20.97 52.41
C ARG A 516 -0.19 21.84 53.64
N ASP A 517 -1.39 22.40 53.75
CA ASP A 517 -1.79 23.26 54.87
C ASP A 517 -1.66 22.51 56.22
N LYS A 518 -1.92 21.19 56.24
CA LYS A 518 -1.64 20.32 57.41
C LYS A 518 -0.15 20.16 57.70
N LEU A 519 0.67 19.83 56.69
CA LEU A 519 2.13 19.69 56.85
C LEU A 519 2.81 20.99 57.28
N GLU A 520 2.32 22.14 56.79
CA GLU A 520 2.83 23.46 57.12
C GLU A 520 2.46 23.84 58.57
N ALA A 521 1.24 23.51 59.03
CA ALA A 521 0.83 23.64 60.43
C ALA A 521 1.57 22.68 61.39
N GLU A 522 1.92 21.47 60.92
CA GLU A 522 2.71 20.50 61.70
C GLU A 522 4.16 20.98 61.85
N ARG A 523 4.79 21.47 60.77
CA ARG A 523 6.12 22.12 60.84
C ARG A 523 6.13 23.30 61.82
N GLN A 524 5.15 24.19 61.74
CA GLN A 524 5.06 25.34 62.66
C GLN A 524 4.92 24.91 64.13
N ARG A 525 4.25 23.79 64.42
CA ARG A 525 4.25 23.20 65.77
C ARG A 525 5.63 22.66 66.17
N GLN A 526 6.29 21.91 65.29
CA GLN A 526 7.62 21.35 65.57
C GLN A 526 8.68 22.45 65.77
N GLU A 527 8.66 23.52 64.96
CA GLU A 527 9.53 24.70 65.14
C GLU A 527 9.24 25.47 66.44
N ALA A 528 7.96 25.67 66.78
CA ALA A 528 7.58 26.32 68.04
C ALA A 528 7.98 25.48 69.27
N GLU A 529 7.89 24.16 69.19
CA GLU A 529 8.34 23.25 70.26
C GLU A 529 9.87 23.20 70.35
N MET A 530 10.58 23.22 69.22
CA MET A 530 12.04 23.31 69.19
C MET A 530 12.52 24.63 69.82
N MET A 531 11.94 25.77 69.44
CA MET A 531 12.26 27.07 70.05
C MET A 531 11.89 27.16 71.55
N GLN A 532 10.90 26.39 72.02
CA GLN A 532 10.65 26.25 73.46
C GLN A 532 11.79 25.47 74.14
N ARG A 533 12.18 24.32 73.58
CA ARG A 533 13.30 23.52 74.10
C ARG A 533 14.61 24.30 74.08
N GLU A 534 14.94 25.00 73.00
CA GLU A 534 16.12 25.87 72.90
C GLU A 534 16.11 27.02 73.91
N LYS A 535 14.95 27.63 74.21
CA LYS A 535 14.86 28.67 75.25
C LYS A 535 15.11 28.11 76.65
N VAL A 536 14.55 26.94 76.96
CA VAL A 536 14.79 26.25 78.25
C VAL A 536 16.27 25.82 78.36
N GLU A 537 16.86 25.30 77.28
CA GLU A 537 18.27 24.95 77.19
C GLU A 537 19.17 26.18 77.37
N ALA A 538 18.89 27.28 76.66
CA ALA A 538 19.65 28.53 76.75
C ALA A 538 19.52 29.22 78.12
N GLU A 539 18.34 29.19 78.76
CA GLU A 539 18.16 29.73 80.10
C GLU A 539 18.85 28.86 81.16
N ARG A 540 18.85 27.54 81.00
CA ARG A 540 19.65 26.61 81.81
C ARG A 540 21.15 26.84 81.62
N GLN A 541 21.62 27.00 80.39
CA GLN A 541 23.02 27.33 80.08
C GLN A 541 23.41 28.70 80.63
N LYS A 542 22.51 29.69 80.62
CA LYS A 542 22.73 31.00 81.24
C LYS A 542 22.89 30.88 82.75
N GLN A 543 22.07 30.08 83.43
CA GLN A 543 22.21 29.80 84.86
C GLN A 543 23.49 29.01 85.17
N GLU A 544 23.88 28.05 84.32
CA GLU A 544 25.13 27.29 84.40
C GLU A 544 26.35 28.24 84.27
N VAL A 545 26.33 29.14 83.29
CA VAL A 545 27.36 30.19 83.08
C VAL A 545 27.39 31.18 84.24
N GLU A 546 26.25 31.60 84.79
CA GLU A 546 26.18 32.51 85.93
C GLU A 546 26.69 31.85 87.23
N ARG A 547 26.47 30.53 87.40
CA ARG A 547 27.09 29.74 88.47
C ARG A 547 28.61 29.65 88.29
N ILE A 548 29.07 29.27 87.10
CA ILE A 548 30.50 29.20 86.75
C ILE A 548 31.16 30.59 86.84
N GLN A 549 30.45 31.68 86.58
CA GLN A 549 30.95 33.05 86.77
C GLN A 549 31.07 33.40 88.25
N LYS A 550 30.14 32.99 89.13
CA LYS A 550 30.29 33.16 90.59
C LYS A 550 31.44 32.32 91.13
N GLU A 551 31.50 31.03 90.77
CA GLU A 551 32.61 30.12 91.11
C GLU A 551 33.96 30.70 90.62
N LYS A 552 34.01 31.25 89.40
CA LYS A 552 35.20 31.96 88.90
C LYS A 552 35.51 33.25 89.65
N LEU A 553 34.52 34.08 90.01
CA LEU A 553 34.77 35.34 90.74
C LEU A 553 35.30 35.05 92.16
N GLU A 554 34.86 33.96 92.77
CA GLU A 554 35.29 33.51 94.09
C GLU A 554 36.68 32.86 94.03
N ALA A 555 36.94 32.01 93.03
CA ALA A 555 38.27 31.50 92.71
C ALA A 555 39.23 32.59 92.23
N GLU A 556 38.74 33.67 91.61
CA GLU A 556 39.53 34.82 91.19
C GLU A 556 39.88 35.71 92.38
N ARG A 557 38.99 35.90 93.36
CA ARG A 557 39.36 36.52 94.65
C ARG A 557 40.46 35.73 95.35
N GLN A 558 40.32 34.41 95.44
CA GLN A 558 41.36 33.53 96.00
C GLN A 558 42.67 33.60 95.19
N ARG A 559 42.58 33.65 93.85
CA ARG A 559 43.76 33.84 92.99
C ARG A 559 44.39 35.21 93.16
N GLN A 560 43.64 36.30 93.29
CA GLN A 560 44.17 37.65 93.51
C GLN A 560 44.84 37.77 94.89
N GLU A 561 44.35 37.04 95.90
CA GLU A 561 44.98 36.92 97.21
C GLU A 561 46.32 36.16 97.15
N VAL A 562 46.41 35.08 96.35
CA VAL A 562 47.67 34.34 96.09
C VAL A 562 48.62 35.11 95.15
N GLU A 563 48.10 35.75 94.11
CA GLU A 563 48.86 36.53 93.12
C GLU A 563 49.49 37.76 93.80
N ARG A 564 48.80 38.39 94.74
CA ARG A 564 49.37 39.44 95.61
C ARG A 564 50.55 38.96 96.46
N MET A 565 50.72 37.65 96.68
CA MET A 565 51.90 37.05 97.33
C MET A 565 52.96 36.54 96.34
N GLN A 566 52.71 36.56 95.03
CA GLN A 566 53.61 36.04 94.00
C GLN A 566 54.08 37.11 92.99
N LYS A 567 53.39 38.25 92.91
CA LYS A 567 53.63 39.36 91.97
C LYS A 567 54.75 40.32 92.41
N ASP A 568 55.83 39.75 92.96
CA ASP A 568 57.09 40.43 93.28
C ASP A 568 58.28 39.76 92.54
N SER A 569 57.99 38.88 91.58
CA SER A 569 59.01 38.15 90.81
C SER A 569 58.61 37.92 89.35
N LEU A 570 59.54 38.22 88.45
CA LEU A 570 59.62 37.79 87.05
C LEU A 570 58.55 38.32 86.06
N GLU A 571 58.65 39.60 85.72
CA GLU A 571 58.40 40.05 84.34
C GLU A 571 59.51 39.56 83.39
N THR A 572 59.28 38.52 82.57
CA THR A 572 60.08 38.35 81.33
C THR A 572 59.36 37.57 80.22
N GLN A 573 59.78 37.86 78.98
CA GLN A 573 59.62 37.07 77.74
C GLN A 573 58.20 36.86 77.15
N LYS A 574 57.94 37.61 76.07
CA LYS A 574 57.01 37.28 74.98
C LYS A 574 57.76 36.60 73.82
N GLN A 575 57.00 36.14 72.82
CA GLN A 575 57.41 35.52 71.53
C GLN A 575 57.63 33.99 71.64
N LYS A 576 57.36 33.16 70.61
CA LYS A 576 57.00 33.44 69.19
C LYS A 576 56.19 32.28 68.53
N GLU A 577 56.17 32.27 67.19
CA GLU A 577 55.68 31.23 66.24
C GLU A 577 54.17 31.25 65.92
N GLU A 578 53.71 30.83 64.72
CA GLU A 578 54.38 30.10 63.62
C GLU A 578 54.10 30.70 62.21
N THR A 579 54.62 30.12 61.11
CA THR A 579 54.72 30.78 59.78
C THR A 579 54.46 29.86 58.55
N GLU A 580 53.80 30.41 57.53
CA GLU A 580 53.93 30.14 56.07
C GLU A 580 53.39 28.86 55.37
N ARG A 581 52.77 29.11 54.19
CA ARG A 581 52.89 28.40 52.88
C ARG A 581 51.88 29.01 51.88
N MET A 582 52.29 29.85 50.91
CA MET A 582 52.94 29.58 49.60
C MET A 582 52.00 29.21 48.44
N LYS A 583 52.25 29.79 47.25
CA LYS A 583 51.52 29.63 45.97
C LYS A 583 52.41 29.01 44.88
N LYS A 584 51.84 28.34 43.87
CA LYS A 584 52.09 28.58 42.41
C LYS A 584 51.32 27.61 41.48
N MET A 585 51.01 28.10 40.28
CA MET A 585 50.64 27.34 39.07
C MET A 585 51.10 28.13 37.83
N PRO A 586 51.71 27.52 36.82
CA PRO A 586 52.00 28.15 35.52
C PRO A 586 51.19 27.53 34.36
N SER A 587 51.23 28.17 33.19
CA SER A 587 50.63 27.69 31.94
C SER A 587 51.62 26.90 31.07
N ASP A 588 51.10 26.00 30.22
CA ASP A 588 51.31 26.00 28.75
C ASP A 588 51.07 24.60 28.16
N SER A 589 50.38 24.54 27.01
CA SER A 589 50.73 23.60 25.93
C SER A 589 50.23 24.10 24.58
N LYS A 590 50.91 23.71 23.51
CA LYS A 590 50.73 24.23 22.14
C LYS A 590 49.88 23.29 21.30
N ARG A 591 49.07 23.85 20.38
CA ARG A 591 48.51 23.08 19.26
C ARG A 591 49.60 22.78 18.22
N MET A 592 49.55 21.57 17.67
CA MET A 592 50.17 21.19 16.39
C MET A 592 49.05 20.92 15.39
N PRO A 593 49.22 21.19 14.09
CA PRO A 593 48.25 20.81 13.06
C PRO A 593 48.47 19.37 12.59
N SER A 594 47.38 18.60 12.54
CA SER A 594 47.25 17.33 11.82
C SER A 594 45.89 17.32 11.11
N GLU A 595 45.73 16.48 10.08
CA GLU A 595 44.56 16.44 9.18
C GLU A 595 43.33 15.76 9.82
N ASN A 596 42.95 16.22 11.02
CA ASN A 596 41.85 15.69 11.80
C ASN A 596 40.51 16.13 11.17
N HIS A 597 39.85 15.19 10.50
CA HIS A 597 38.48 15.35 10.02
C HIS A 597 37.51 15.44 11.22
N GLU A 598 36.40 16.16 11.09
CA GLU A 598 35.38 16.25 12.15
C GLU A 598 34.78 14.86 12.43
N PRO A 599 34.61 14.44 13.71
CA PRO A 599 33.96 13.16 14.02
C PRO A 599 32.51 13.14 13.51
N VAL A 600 32.17 12.10 12.76
CA VAL A 600 30.86 11.94 12.14
C VAL A 600 29.97 11.10 13.06
N HIS A 601 28.83 11.67 13.47
CA HIS A 601 27.81 10.94 14.23
C HIS A 601 26.69 10.47 13.30
N LEU A 602 26.68 9.16 13.02
CA LEU A 602 25.64 8.46 12.26
C LEU A 602 24.62 7.86 13.24
N SER A 603 23.33 7.86 12.91
CA SER A 603 22.32 7.13 13.67
C SER A 603 21.33 6.41 12.78
N VAL A 604 20.80 5.30 13.30
CA VAL A 604 19.88 4.39 12.64
C VAL A 604 18.97 3.76 13.69
N VAL A 605 17.72 3.45 13.31
CA VAL A 605 16.76 2.73 14.16
C VAL A 605 16.45 1.38 13.53
N ALA A 606 16.64 0.29 14.28
CA ALA A 606 16.46 -1.08 13.79
C ALA A 606 15.59 -1.91 14.75
N CYS A 607 14.39 -2.28 14.30
CA CYS A 607 13.46 -3.14 15.01
C CYS A 607 13.02 -4.32 14.13
N GLY A 608 12.64 -5.45 14.75
CA GLY A 608 12.24 -6.66 14.01
C GLY A 608 13.40 -7.34 13.27
N ASP A 609 13.31 -7.44 11.93
CA ASP A 609 14.21 -8.22 11.06
C ASP A 609 15.44 -7.45 10.55
N ARG A 610 15.61 -6.19 10.98
CA ARG A 610 16.48 -5.18 10.34
C ARG A 610 17.99 -5.27 10.63
N LEU A 611 18.45 -6.37 11.24
CA LEU A 611 19.87 -6.59 11.56
C LEU A 611 20.76 -6.49 10.33
N GLU A 612 20.46 -7.28 9.29
CA GLU A 612 21.35 -7.44 8.14
C GLU A 612 21.50 -6.13 7.36
N GLU A 613 20.38 -5.47 7.01
CA GLU A 613 20.38 -4.19 6.30
C GLU A 613 21.25 -3.16 7.02
N THR A 614 21.05 -3.03 8.34
CA THR A 614 21.78 -2.07 9.18
C THR A 614 23.28 -2.36 9.23
N ILE A 615 23.69 -3.64 9.29
CA ILE A 615 25.11 -4.01 9.22
C ILE A 615 25.71 -3.70 7.85
N VAL A 616 24.97 -3.93 6.75
CA VAL A 616 25.43 -3.61 5.38
C VAL A 616 25.50 -2.09 5.16
N MET A 617 24.56 -1.32 5.72
CA MET A 617 24.59 0.16 5.76
C MET A 617 25.85 0.67 6.48
N ILE A 618 26.10 0.23 7.72
CA ILE A 618 27.27 0.64 8.51
C ILE A 618 28.57 0.28 7.78
N LYS A 619 28.62 -0.92 7.20
CA LYS A 619 29.74 -1.39 6.37
C LYS A 619 29.99 -0.50 5.15
N SER A 620 28.94 -0.04 4.46
CA SER A 620 29.09 0.89 3.31
C SER A 620 29.71 2.23 3.72
N ALA A 621 29.35 2.78 4.88
CA ALA A 621 29.99 3.98 5.43
C ALA A 621 31.46 3.73 5.81
N LEU A 622 31.75 2.62 6.48
CA LEU A 622 33.10 2.28 6.97
C LEU A 622 34.13 2.02 5.86
N ILE A 623 33.70 1.57 4.68
CA ILE A 623 34.60 1.30 3.53
C ILE A 623 35.23 2.60 3.01
N PHE A 624 34.45 3.68 2.90
CA PHE A 624 34.89 4.94 2.25
C PHE A 624 35.28 6.04 3.23
N SER A 625 34.77 6.01 4.45
CA SER A 625 35.04 7.04 5.46
C SER A 625 36.51 7.06 5.92
N LYS A 626 37.03 8.27 6.11
CA LYS A 626 38.37 8.60 6.61
C LYS A 626 38.35 9.16 8.04
N ALA A 627 37.24 9.79 8.43
CA ALA A 627 37.00 10.34 9.76
C ALA A 627 36.85 9.24 10.84
N MET A 628 36.59 9.69 12.08
CA MET A 628 36.11 8.86 13.18
C MET A 628 34.59 8.76 13.12
N LEU A 629 34.06 7.54 13.02
CA LEU A 629 32.62 7.27 12.96
C LEU A 629 32.07 6.82 14.31
N HIS A 630 31.15 7.61 14.86
CA HIS A 630 30.33 7.25 16.01
C HIS A 630 28.95 6.84 15.50
N VAL A 631 28.57 5.57 15.65
CA VAL A 631 27.31 5.04 15.13
C VAL A 631 26.35 4.73 16.28
N HIS A 632 25.28 5.53 16.39
CA HIS A 632 24.25 5.43 17.42
C HIS A 632 23.07 4.57 16.93
N ILE A 633 23.06 3.30 17.32
CA ILE A 633 22.09 2.28 16.89
C ILE A 633 20.98 2.18 17.96
N PHE A 634 19.78 2.62 17.61
CA PHE A 634 18.59 2.42 18.44
C PHE A 634 17.93 1.09 18.06
N ALA A 635 17.88 0.11 18.97
CA ALA A 635 17.43 -1.23 18.61
C ALA A 635 16.65 -1.96 19.71
N ASP A 636 15.73 -2.83 19.26
CA ASP A 636 15.02 -3.80 20.12
C ASP A 636 16.02 -4.66 20.90
N LYS A 637 15.70 -4.98 22.16
CA LYS A 637 16.62 -5.67 23.10
C LYS A 637 17.14 -7.02 22.57
N ASP A 638 16.34 -7.72 21.76
CA ASP A 638 16.73 -9.00 21.14
C ASP A 638 17.75 -8.84 19.99
N LEU A 639 17.82 -7.65 19.39
CA LEU A 639 18.78 -7.32 18.33
C LEU A 639 20.12 -6.81 18.89
N GLN A 640 20.14 -6.16 20.06
CA GLN A 640 21.36 -5.54 20.60
C GLN A 640 22.54 -6.53 20.77
N PRO A 641 22.37 -7.78 21.24
CA PRO A 641 23.46 -8.76 21.30
C PRO A 641 23.96 -9.18 19.90
N GLN A 642 23.05 -9.22 18.92
CA GLN A 642 23.36 -9.59 17.54
C GLN A 642 24.14 -8.48 16.84
N PHE A 643 23.71 -7.22 17.00
CA PHE A 643 24.47 -6.04 16.57
C PHE A 643 25.88 -6.03 17.12
N LYS A 644 26.04 -6.26 18.43
CA LYS A 644 27.37 -6.34 19.04
C LYS A 644 28.20 -7.48 18.42
N SER A 645 27.64 -8.67 18.31
CA SER A 645 28.29 -9.86 17.72
C SER A 645 28.75 -9.65 16.27
N GLU A 646 28.01 -8.91 15.46
CA GLU A 646 28.42 -8.59 14.08
C GLU A 646 29.46 -7.45 14.02
N LEU A 647 29.31 -6.41 14.85
CA LEU A 647 30.23 -5.26 14.84
C LEU A 647 31.59 -5.56 15.50
N ASP A 648 31.65 -6.51 16.43
CA ASP A 648 32.91 -7.01 17.00
C ASP A 648 33.80 -7.69 15.92
N LYS A 649 33.23 -8.12 14.77
CA LYS A 649 33.95 -8.70 13.62
C LYS A 649 34.65 -7.68 12.73
N VAL A 650 34.37 -6.39 12.88
CA VAL A 650 35.06 -5.32 12.11
C VAL A 650 36.56 -5.39 12.41
N PRO A 651 37.48 -5.39 11.42
CA PRO A 651 38.92 -5.47 11.69
C PRO A 651 39.42 -4.34 12.59
N ASP A 652 40.40 -4.63 13.45
CA ASP A 652 40.87 -3.68 14.47
C ASP A 652 41.48 -2.40 13.85
N ASP A 653 41.97 -2.46 12.61
CA ASP A 653 42.42 -1.30 11.84
C ASP A 653 41.30 -0.32 11.49
N ILE A 654 40.07 -0.82 11.34
CA ILE A 654 38.85 -0.03 11.12
C ILE A 654 38.23 0.36 12.47
N LYS A 655 38.28 -0.51 13.49
CA LYS A 655 37.84 -0.17 14.87
C LYS A 655 38.57 1.07 15.43
N LYS A 656 39.83 1.31 15.05
CA LYS A 656 40.57 2.56 15.40
C LYS A 656 39.86 3.86 14.99
N ARG A 657 38.90 3.79 14.06
CA ARG A 657 38.10 4.91 13.55
C ARG A 657 36.58 4.66 13.64
N PHE A 658 36.15 3.71 14.46
CA PHE A 658 34.76 3.29 14.55
C PHE A 658 34.36 2.96 15.99
N GLN A 659 33.27 3.56 16.46
CA GLN A 659 32.66 3.25 17.74
C GLN A 659 31.15 3.11 17.59
N ALA A 660 30.62 1.92 17.92
CA ALA A 660 29.18 1.69 18.02
C ALA A 660 28.67 2.03 19.42
N HIS A 661 27.55 2.75 19.48
CA HIS A 661 26.77 3.04 20.67
C HIS A 661 25.40 2.41 20.47
N ILE A 662 25.02 1.46 21.31
CA ILE A 662 23.76 0.72 21.17
C ILE A 662 22.81 1.19 22.26
N HIS A 663 21.61 1.60 21.87
CA HIS A 663 20.60 2.20 22.73
C HIS A 663 19.29 1.41 22.68
N ASP A 664 18.56 1.41 23.79
CA ASP A 664 17.17 0.97 23.83
C ASP A 664 16.28 1.89 22.97
N ILE A 665 15.25 1.31 22.35
CA ILE A 665 14.09 2.05 21.86
C ILE A 665 13.38 2.68 23.07
N GLN A 666 13.23 4.00 23.08
CA GLN A 666 12.59 4.75 24.15
C GLN A 666 11.89 6.00 23.63
N TYR A 667 10.65 6.21 24.07
CA TYR A 667 9.86 7.42 23.84
C TYR A 667 9.84 8.26 25.13
N PRO A 668 9.62 9.58 25.08
CA PRO A 668 9.57 10.38 26.29
C PRO A 668 8.40 9.96 27.21
N PRO A 669 8.52 10.12 28.53
CA PRO A 669 7.44 9.79 29.46
C PRO A 669 6.21 10.70 29.24
N GLY A 670 5.02 10.11 29.35
CA GLY A 670 3.74 10.78 29.07
C GLY A 670 3.16 10.46 27.68
N TYR A 671 3.98 9.93 26.78
CA TYR A 671 3.58 9.50 25.44
C TYR A 671 3.10 8.05 25.44
N ASN A 672 2.14 7.70 24.58
CA ASN A 672 1.69 6.32 24.39
C ASN A 672 2.71 5.54 23.55
N GLU A 673 3.70 4.91 24.20
CA GLU A 673 4.81 4.20 23.54
C GLU A 673 4.35 3.24 22.43
N ASN A 674 3.26 2.49 22.66
CA ASN A 674 2.73 1.54 21.68
C ASN A 674 2.17 2.21 20.42
N GLU A 675 1.49 3.35 20.58
CA GLU A 675 0.92 4.13 19.47
C GLU A 675 2.04 4.76 18.65
N TRP A 676 3.04 5.37 19.28
CA TRP A 676 4.19 5.92 18.58
C TRP A 676 5.05 4.83 17.92
N ARG A 677 5.36 3.72 18.61
CA ARG A 677 6.15 2.61 18.07
C ARG A 677 5.49 1.92 16.88
N GLN A 678 4.17 2.04 16.70
CA GLN A 678 3.42 1.45 15.58
C GLN A 678 2.98 2.46 14.51
N LEU A 679 3.30 3.75 14.67
CA LEU A 679 2.93 4.79 13.71
C LEU A 679 3.76 4.65 12.41
N PHE A 680 3.14 4.06 11.39
CA PHE A 680 3.70 3.65 10.09
C PHE A 680 4.62 2.42 10.09
N LYS A 681 5.87 2.52 10.56
CA LYS A 681 6.82 1.39 10.62
C LYS A 681 7.31 1.21 12.04
N THR A 682 7.48 -0.05 12.44
CA THR A 682 7.88 -0.42 13.82
C THR A 682 9.13 0.35 14.23
N CYS A 683 8.99 1.18 15.26
CA CYS A 683 10.02 2.08 15.80
C CYS A 683 10.45 3.27 14.93
N ALA A 684 9.99 3.48 13.70
CA ALA A 684 10.53 4.55 12.83
C ALA A 684 10.47 5.95 13.49
N THR A 685 9.35 6.24 14.15
CA THR A 685 9.11 7.42 15.01
C THR A 685 10.20 7.71 16.04
N GLN A 686 11.00 6.73 16.46
CA GLN A 686 12.15 6.92 17.36
C GLN A 686 13.05 8.06 16.90
N ARG A 687 13.21 8.27 15.58
CA ARG A 687 14.02 9.37 15.01
C ARG A 687 13.54 10.76 15.42
N LEU A 688 12.24 10.92 15.68
CA LEU A 688 11.65 12.18 16.13
C LEU A 688 12.08 12.55 17.56
N PHE A 689 12.47 11.57 18.38
CA PHE A 689 12.77 11.73 19.80
C PHE A 689 14.27 11.70 20.12
N ILE A 690 15.13 11.35 19.14
CA ILE A 690 16.59 11.40 19.26
C ILE A 690 17.12 12.75 19.82
N PRO A 691 16.57 13.94 19.47
CA PRO A 691 17.02 15.21 20.04
C PRO A 691 16.97 15.29 21.57
N ASP A 692 16.04 14.59 22.23
CA ASP A 692 15.93 14.61 23.71
C ASP A 692 16.69 13.44 24.37
N ILE A 693 17.28 12.56 23.57
CA ILE A 693 18.05 11.38 24.05
C ILE A 693 19.55 11.62 23.90
N LEU A 694 20.01 12.03 22.72
CA LEU A 694 21.42 12.32 22.46
C LEU A 694 21.76 13.76 22.85
N LEU A 695 21.68 14.04 24.15
CA LEU A 695 21.89 15.37 24.74
C LEU A 695 23.32 15.89 24.57
N GLU A 696 24.31 15.00 24.56
CA GLU A 696 25.75 15.31 24.38
C GLU A 696 26.17 15.41 22.90
N VAL A 697 25.26 15.15 21.96
CA VAL A 697 25.52 15.24 20.52
C VAL A 697 24.94 16.54 19.98
N ASP A 698 25.76 17.29 19.24
CA ASP A 698 25.34 18.54 18.58
C ASP A 698 24.79 18.28 17.16
N ARG A 699 25.54 17.54 16.35
CA ARG A 699 25.22 17.23 14.94
C ARG A 699 24.98 15.74 14.78
N LEU A 700 24.02 15.38 13.94
CA LEU A 700 23.71 13.97 13.64
C LEU A 700 23.27 13.80 12.18
N LEU A 701 23.75 12.74 11.54
CA LEU A 701 23.19 12.19 10.31
C LEU A 701 22.35 10.97 10.68
N TYR A 702 21.03 11.08 10.59
CA TYR A 702 20.11 9.95 10.68
C TYR A 702 19.91 9.31 9.30
N VAL A 703 19.86 7.98 9.24
CA VAL A 703 19.47 7.21 8.06
C VAL A 703 18.51 6.06 8.38
N ASP A 704 17.64 5.72 7.43
CA ASP A 704 16.86 4.48 7.46
C ASP A 704 17.76 3.25 7.18
N THR A 705 17.32 2.04 7.56
CA THR A 705 18.17 0.83 7.58
C THR A 705 18.60 0.35 6.20
N ASP A 706 17.81 0.66 5.16
CA ASP A 706 18.05 0.28 3.77
C ASP A 706 18.81 1.36 2.97
N VAL A 707 19.61 2.21 3.64
CA VAL A 707 20.51 3.18 3.02
C VAL A 707 21.92 2.59 2.79
N LEU A 708 22.57 2.95 1.68
CA LEU A 708 23.96 2.59 1.35
C LEU A 708 24.75 3.81 0.88
N PHE A 709 25.94 4.00 1.44
CA PHE A 709 26.86 5.07 1.06
C PHE A 709 27.73 4.61 -0.12
N LEU A 710 27.69 5.34 -1.25
CA LEU A 710 28.51 5.03 -2.44
C LEU A 710 29.76 5.92 -2.54
N ARG A 711 30.03 6.72 -1.51
CA ARG A 711 31.17 7.63 -1.37
C ARG A 711 31.42 7.91 0.13
N PRO A 712 32.52 8.60 0.50
CA PRO A 712 32.77 9.00 1.88
C PRO A 712 31.57 9.73 2.52
N ILE A 713 31.21 9.35 3.75
CA ILE A 713 30.08 9.90 4.51
C ILE A 713 30.31 11.37 4.93
N GLU A 714 31.57 11.79 4.94
CA GLU A 714 32.02 13.17 5.09
C GLU A 714 31.39 14.09 4.01
N ASP A 715 31.21 13.59 2.77
CA ASP A 715 30.66 14.36 1.64
C ASP A 715 29.18 14.77 1.82
N ILE A 716 28.46 14.19 2.80
CA ILE A 716 27.11 14.62 3.21
C ILE A 716 27.14 15.35 4.56
N TRP A 717 28.10 15.02 5.44
CA TRP A 717 28.34 15.75 6.69
C TRP A 717 28.70 17.22 6.43
N ASP A 718 29.49 17.50 5.38
CA ASP A 718 29.94 18.83 4.99
C ASP A 718 28.79 19.81 4.64
N PHE A 719 27.56 19.34 4.42
CA PHE A 719 26.40 20.23 4.32
C PHE A 719 26.11 20.98 5.63
N PHE A 720 26.51 20.47 6.81
CA PHE A 720 26.42 21.22 8.06
C PHE A 720 27.28 22.50 8.09
N HIS A 721 28.30 22.62 7.23
CA HIS A 721 29.06 23.86 7.04
C HIS A 721 28.41 24.82 6.03
N GLN A 722 27.36 24.37 5.33
CA GLN A 722 26.57 25.14 4.36
C GLN A 722 25.22 25.60 4.94
N PHE A 723 24.87 25.18 6.16
CA PHE A 723 23.71 25.67 6.89
C PHE A 723 23.88 27.16 7.25
N ASN A 724 22.83 27.94 7.03
CA ASN A 724 22.71 29.31 7.53
C ASN A 724 22.31 29.32 9.02
N SER A 725 22.20 30.51 9.62
CA SER A 725 21.89 30.67 11.06
C SER A 725 20.45 30.31 11.48
N THR A 726 19.55 29.96 10.57
CA THR A 726 18.19 29.49 10.88
C THR A 726 17.99 28.00 10.62
N GLN A 727 18.85 27.37 9.81
CA GLN A 727 18.73 25.98 9.41
C GLN A 727 19.13 25.01 10.53
N ILE A 728 18.22 24.11 10.89
CA ILE A 728 18.38 23.11 11.96
C ILE A 728 18.33 21.66 11.46
N ALA A 729 17.99 21.46 10.19
CA ALA A 729 17.99 20.14 9.56
C ALA A 729 18.36 20.23 8.08
N GLY A 730 18.81 19.11 7.53
CA GLY A 730 19.02 18.92 6.09
C GLY A 730 18.25 17.70 5.60
N LEU A 731 17.47 17.85 4.53
CA LEU A 731 16.68 16.79 3.89
C LEU A 731 16.76 16.91 2.37
N SER A 732 16.16 15.96 1.66
CA SER A 732 15.99 15.97 0.19
C SER A 732 14.51 15.89 -0.18
N TRP A 733 14.17 16.28 -1.42
CA TRP A 733 12.81 16.14 -1.93
C TRP A 733 12.37 14.67 -1.98
N GLU A 734 11.08 14.44 -1.75
CA GLU A 734 10.45 13.14 -1.94
C GLU A 734 10.33 12.80 -3.45
N HIS A 735 10.12 13.79 -4.31
CA HIS A 735 10.21 13.65 -5.79
C HIS A 735 10.77 14.91 -6.43
N GLU A 736 11.50 14.77 -7.54
CA GLU A 736 12.04 15.88 -8.34
C GLU A 736 11.01 16.49 -9.34
N GLU A 737 9.86 15.85 -9.55
CA GLU A 737 8.83 16.31 -10.51
C GLU A 737 7.39 16.11 -9.99
N GLY A 738 6.55 17.14 -10.19
CA GLY A 738 5.17 17.18 -9.73
C GLY A 738 4.21 16.14 -10.34
N SER A 739 4.55 15.55 -11.49
CA SER A 739 3.75 14.47 -12.08
C SER A 739 3.81 13.17 -11.27
N ALA A 740 4.97 12.90 -10.65
CA ALA A 740 5.21 11.77 -9.76
C ALA A 740 4.89 12.12 -8.29
N ALA A 741 5.17 13.35 -7.86
CA ALA A 741 5.10 13.81 -6.47
C ALA A 741 3.85 13.37 -5.71
N TRP A 742 4.03 12.48 -4.73
CA TRP A 742 2.92 11.97 -3.91
C TRP A 742 2.25 13.07 -3.09
N TYR A 743 3.05 13.88 -2.37
CA TYR A 743 2.54 14.94 -1.51
C TYR A 743 1.64 15.93 -2.27
N SER A 744 2.11 16.44 -3.41
CA SER A 744 1.38 17.41 -4.25
C SER A 744 0.08 16.88 -4.85
N ARG A 745 -0.14 15.56 -4.82
CA ARG A 745 -1.27 14.88 -5.47
C ARG A 745 -2.24 14.23 -4.50
N PHE A 746 -1.79 13.82 -3.32
CA PHE A 746 -2.54 12.93 -2.43
C PHE A 746 -2.53 13.34 -0.94
N ALA A 747 -1.56 14.13 -0.48
CA ALA A 747 -1.50 14.52 0.93
C ALA A 747 -2.68 15.44 1.31
N ARG A 748 -3.25 15.19 2.50
CA ARG A 748 -4.38 15.96 3.05
C ARG A 748 -4.00 16.81 4.26
N HIS A 749 -2.72 16.84 4.58
CA HIS A 749 -2.10 17.61 5.66
C HIS A 749 -1.03 18.55 5.07
N PRO A 750 -0.56 19.55 5.83
CA PRO A 750 0.55 20.40 5.43
C PRO A 750 1.82 19.58 5.11
N TYR A 751 2.56 20.01 4.09
CA TYR A 751 3.85 19.42 3.71
C TYR A 751 4.75 20.49 3.10
N TYR A 752 6.07 20.26 3.06
CA TYR A 752 7.03 21.24 2.57
C TYR A 752 6.95 21.40 1.02
N PRO A 753 6.59 22.58 0.49
CA PRO A 753 6.28 22.74 -0.92
C PRO A 753 7.55 22.82 -1.80
N PRO A 754 7.50 22.38 -3.09
CA PRO A 754 6.30 21.94 -3.81
C PRO A 754 6.02 20.44 -3.75
N PHE A 755 7.02 19.59 -3.47
CA PHE A 755 6.95 18.12 -3.65
C PHE A 755 7.03 17.30 -2.37
N GLY A 756 7.19 17.94 -1.21
CA GLY A 756 7.45 17.28 0.09
C GLY A 756 8.85 16.66 0.18
N LEU A 757 9.19 16.15 1.36
CA LEU A 757 10.53 15.71 1.74
C LEU A 757 10.56 14.22 2.05
N ASN A 758 11.65 13.56 1.70
CA ASN A 758 11.94 12.21 2.16
C ASN A 758 12.87 12.26 3.39
N SER A 759 12.53 11.55 4.47
CA SER A 759 13.26 11.58 5.75
C SER A 759 14.22 10.40 5.98
N GLY A 760 14.39 9.52 5.00
CA GLY A 760 15.29 8.35 5.14
C GLY A 760 16.78 8.69 5.11
N VAL A 761 17.13 9.94 4.78
CA VAL A 761 18.46 10.52 5.00
C VAL A 761 18.23 11.94 5.54
N MET A 762 18.63 12.20 6.80
CA MET A 762 18.35 13.46 7.50
C MET A 762 19.54 13.96 8.31
N LEU A 763 20.02 15.17 8.01
CA LEU A 763 20.97 15.91 8.85
C LEU A 763 20.19 16.67 9.93
N MET A 764 20.72 16.72 11.16
CA MET A 764 20.05 17.27 12.35
C MET A 764 21.02 18.09 13.23
N ASP A 765 20.72 19.37 13.48
CA ASP A 765 21.25 20.18 14.60
C ASP A 765 20.37 19.86 15.82
N LEU A 766 20.81 18.92 16.66
CA LEU A 766 20.02 18.48 17.83
C LEU A 766 19.80 19.64 18.83
N PRO A 767 20.79 20.48 19.17
CA PRO A 767 20.58 21.73 19.89
C PRO A 767 19.55 22.66 19.23
N GLY A 768 19.51 22.77 17.90
CA GLY A 768 18.54 23.56 17.15
C GLY A 768 17.11 23.04 17.28
N LEU A 769 16.94 21.72 17.11
CA LEU A 769 15.67 21.03 17.30
C LEU A 769 15.18 21.14 18.76
N ARG A 770 16.08 20.92 19.74
CA ARG A 770 15.81 21.16 21.17
C ARG A 770 15.37 22.61 21.44
N ARG A 771 16.09 23.61 20.93
CA ARG A 771 15.73 25.05 21.05
C ARG A 771 14.37 25.40 20.43
N LYS A 772 13.90 24.62 19.44
CA LYS A 772 12.59 24.79 18.79
C LYS A 772 11.47 23.96 19.43
N GLN A 773 11.73 23.28 20.55
CA GLN A 773 10.77 22.39 21.21
C GLN A 773 10.20 21.33 20.26
N TRP A 774 11.07 20.79 19.40
CA TRP A 774 10.73 19.87 18.31
C TRP A 774 9.77 18.76 18.74
N THR A 775 10.08 18.04 19.83
CA THR A 775 9.27 16.94 20.37
C THR A 775 7.84 17.35 20.72
N THR A 776 7.66 18.52 21.37
CA THR A 776 6.34 19.06 21.71
C THR A 776 5.56 19.46 20.46
N LEU A 777 6.25 19.91 19.40
CA LEU A 777 5.62 20.19 18.10
C LEU A 777 5.26 18.91 17.35
N MET A 778 6.10 17.87 17.39
CA MET A 778 5.77 16.53 16.85
C MET A 778 4.51 15.98 17.51
N GLU A 779 4.39 16.09 18.83
CA GLU A 779 3.18 15.70 19.56
C GLU A 779 1.95 16.47 19.09
N LYS A 780 2.06 17.81 19.04
CA LYS A 780 0.96 18.68 18.61
C LYS A 780 0.49 18.32 17.20
N TYR A 781 1.42 18.21 16.25
CA TYR A 781 1.10 17.86 14.87
C TYR A 781 0.57 16.42 14.77
N TYR A 782 1.00 15.50 15.62
CA TYR A 782 0.39 14.17 15.67
C TYR A 782 -1.07 14.25 16.14
N GLN A 783 -1.37 14.90 17.26
CA GLN A 783 -2.77 15.02 17.72
C GLN A 783 -3.67 15.79 16.74
N GLU A 784 -3.13 16.74 15.98
CA GLU A 784 -3.83 17.55 14.97
C GLU A 784 -4.04 16.79 13.64
N TYR A 785 -3.06 16.00 13.18
CA TYR A 785 -3.04 15.39 11.83
C TYR A 785 -3.08 13.85 11.79
N LYS A 786 -3.17 13.11 12.91
CA LYS A 786 -3.15 11.63 12.95
C LYS A 786 -4.22 10.90 12.11
N LEU A 787 -5.31 11.57 11.73
CA LEU A 787 -6.34 11.02 10.84
C LEU A 787 -6.12 11.38 9.35
N MET A 788 -5.01 12.07 9.02
CA MET A 788 -4.69 12.58 7.69
C MET A 788 -3.28 12.19 7.20
N ILE A 789 -2.32 11.97 8.11
CA ILE A 789 -0.99 11.43 7.78
C ILE A 789 -1.08 9.96 7.31
N THR A 790 -0.20 9.59 6.39
CA THR A 790 -0.15 8.25 5.74
C THR A 790 1.19 7.56 5.97
N TRP A 791 2.28 8.33 6.08
CA TRP A 791 3.65 7.85 6.30
C TRP A 791 4.18 8.23 7.69
N GLY A 792 3.28 8.55 8.62
CA GLY A 792 3.57 8.68 10.04
C GLY A 792 4.57 9.78 10.35
N ASP A 793 5.79 9.38 10.71
CA ASP A 793 6.86 10.27 11.13
C ASP A 793 7.43 11.14 10.01
N GLN A 794 7.55 10.64 8.77
CA GLN A 794 7.93 11.47 7.63
C GLN A 794 6.92 12.60 7.38
N ASP A 795 5.63 12.36 7.65
CA ASP A 795 4.60 13.37 7.48
C ASP A 795 4.65 14.43 8.60
N LEU A 796 4.98 14.05 9.85
CA LEU A 796 5.19 15.01 10.93
C LEU A 796 6.40 15.94 10.67
N ILE A 797 7.48 15.38 10.11
CA ILE A 797 8.64 16.14 9.61
C ILE A 797 8.21 17.13 8.50
N ASN A 798 7.40 16.67 7.54
CA ASN A 798 6.87 17.50 6.46
C ASN A 798 5.93 18.62 6.97
N ILE A 799 5.10 18.34 7.98
CA ILE A 799 4.21 19.34 8.61
C ILE A 799 5.04 20.40 9.33
N PHE A 800 6.11 20.03 10.04
CA PHE A 800 7.00 21.01 10.68
C PHE A 800 7.64 21.95 9.64
N PHE A 801 8.26 21.41 8.59
CA PHE A 801 8.93 22.26 7.60
C PHE A 801 7.97 23.03 6.70
N HIS A 802 6.69 22.64 6.60
CA HIS A 802 5.66 23.50 6.01
C HIS A 802 5.50 24.82 6.78
N TYR A 803 5.50 24.77 8.11
CA TYR A 803 5.35 25.95 8.97
C TYR A 803 6.68 26.71 9.21
N TYR A 804 7.81 26.03 9.04
CA TYR A 804 9.16 26.56 9.29
C TYR A 804 10.14 26.32 8.11
N PRO A 805 9.80 26.76 6.88
CA PRO A 805 10.57 26.44 5.68
C PRO A 805 12.00 27.03 5.69
N GLU A 806 12.21 28.13 6.41
CA GLU A 806 13.53 28.78 6.56
C GLU A 806 14.50 28.01 7.48
N MET A 807 14.01 26.98 8.18
CA MET A 807 14.80 26.13 9.06
C MET A 807 15.33 24.87 8.38
N LEU A 808 15.10 24.72 7.07
CA LEU A 808 15.52 23.55 6.30
C LEU A 808 16.61 23.87 5.28
N TYR A 809 17.65 23.04 5.24
CA TYR A 809 18.58 22.92 4.13
C TYR A 809 18.11 21.80 3.19
N VAL A 810 17.96 22.07 1.89
CA VAL A 810 17.54 21.04 0.92
C VAL A 810 18.76 20.60 0.11
N PHE A 811 19.21 19.38 0.32
CA PHE A 811 20.31 18.78 -0.44
C PHE A 811 19.83 18.00 -1.67
N SER A 812 20.77 17.74 -2.58
CA SER A 812 20.54 17.09 -3.87
C SER A 812 20.04 15.65 -3.75
N CYS A 813 19.09 15.26 -4.61
CA CYS A 813 18.57 13.89 -4.75
C CYS A 813 19.65 12.81 -4.96
N GLU A 814 20.88 13.16 -5.38
CA GLU A 814 21.99 12.19 -5.48
C GLU A 814 22.41 11.64 -4.10
N TYR A 815 22.11 12.36 -3.02
CA TYR A 815 22.32 11.98 -1.62
C TYR A 815 21.09 11.31 -0.99
N ASN A 816 20.07 10.97 -1.79
CA ASN A 816 18.94 10.15 -1.40
C ASN A 816 18.32 9.48 -2.63
N TYR A 817 19.11 8.68 -3.35
CA TYR A 817 18.69 8.11 -4.63
C TYR A 817 17.82 6.86 -4.42
N ARG A 818 16.52 7.07 -4.58
CA ARG A 818 15.44 6.06 -4.46
C ARG A 818 15.02 5.46 -5.81
N PRO A 819 14.36 4.28 -5.86
CA PRO A 819 13.90 3.62 -7.10
C PRO A 819 12.99 4.50 -7.97
N ASP A 820 12.21 5.38 -7.34
CA ASP A 820 11.34 6.37 -7.98
C ASP A 820 12.09 7.32 -8.95
N HIS A 821 13.41 7.47 -8.81
CA HIS A 821 14.25 8.27 -9.72
C HIS A 821 14.68 7.55 -11.02
N CYS A 822 14.35 6.27 -11.21
CA CYS A 822 14.64 5.52 -12.44
C CYS A 822 13.58 4.48 -12.87
N MET A 823 12.58 4.17 -12.03
CA MET A 823 11.55 3.17 -12.36
C MET A 823 10.51 3.62 -13.43
N TYR A 824 10.53 4.89 -13.80
CA TYR A 824 9.69 5.47 -14.87
C TYR A 824 10.54 6.18 -15.93
N THR A 825 11.33 7.16 -15.47
CA THR A 825 12.32 7.94 -16.23
C THR A 825 13.43 8.37 -15.27
N GLN A 826 14.60 8.77 -15.78
CA GLN A 826 15.61 9.44 -14.94
C GLN A 826 15.12 10.83 -14.57
N THR A 827 14.94 11.10 -13.26
CA THR A 827 14.48 12.42 -12.77
C THR A 827 15.55 13.17 -11.98
N CYS A 828 16.42 12.47 -11.25
CA CYS A 828 17.49 13.06 -10.45
C CYS A 828 18.69 13.49 -11.31
N ARG A 829 18.60 14.68 -11.93
CA ARG A 829 19.63 15.24 -12.83
C ARG A 829 21.04 15.23 -12.23
N LYS A 830 21.16 15.51 -10.93
CA LYS A 830 22.46 15.53 -10.24
C LYS A 830 23.11 14.15 -10.14
N ALA A 831 22.34 13.07 -9.97
CA ALA A 831 22.88 11.73 -10.06
C ALA A 831 23.34 11.36 -11.48
N ALA A 832 22.71 11.92 -12.53
CA ALA A 832 23.20 11.78 -13.90
C ALA A 832 24.55 12.52 -14.10
N GLU A 833 24.68 13.73 -13.58
CA GLU A 833 25.93 14.52 -13.60
C GLU A 833 27.06 13.87 -12.79
N ASN A 834 26.79 13.46 -11.54
CA ASN A 834 27.81 13.11 -10.53
C ASN A 834 27.95 11.60 -10.26
N GLY A 835 27.03 10.77 -10.73
CA GLY A 835 26.78 9.43 -10.17
C GLY A 835 25.98 9.50 -8.86
N ILE A 836 25.49 8.37 -8.37
CA ILE A 836 24.74 8.30 -7.10
C ILE A 836 25.71 8.45 -5.92
N SER A 837 25.43 9.37 -5.00
CA SER A 837 26.25 9.60 -3.79
C SER A 837 25.78 8.74 -2.61
N VAL A 838 24.47 8.66 -2.37
CA VAL A 838 23.84 7.78 -1.37
C VAL A 838 22.62 7.11 -2.01
N LEU A 839 22.55 5.79 -1.89
CA LEU A 839 21.50 4.94 -2.44
C LEU A 839 20.53 4.52 -1.34
N HIS A 840 19.21 4.62 -1.57
CA HIS A 840 18.20 4.32 -0.56
C HIS A 840 17.22 3.26 -1.09
N GLY A 841 17.27 2.08 -0.48
CA GLY A 841 16.57 0.84 -0.85
C GLY A 841 15.07 0.79 -0.51
N CYS A 842 14.44 1.96 -0.35
CA CYS A 842 13.06 2.09 0.07
C CYS A 842 12.10 1.27 -0.81
N ARG A 843 10.91 0.96 -0.27
CA ARG A 843 9.97 -0.03 -0.84
C ARG A 843 10.52 -1.47 -0.79
N GLY A 844 11.63 -1.71 -0.08
CA GLY A 844 12.23 -3.03 0.12
C GLY A 844 12.85 -3.60 -1.16
N VAL A 845 13.54 -2.77 -1.96
CA VAL A 845 14.08 -3.19 -3.27
C VAL A 845 15.27 -4.12 -3.20
N TYR A 846 15.95 -4.20 -2.05
CA TYR A 846 17.04 -5.16 -1.85
C TYR A 846 16.57 -6.62 -1.73
N HIS A 847 15.29 -6.85 -1.39
CA HIS A 847 14.75 -8.18 -1.12
C HIS A 847 13.68 -8.65 -2.13
N ASN A 848 13.39 -7.86 -3.17
CA ASN A 848 12.37 -8.20 -4.17
C ASN A 848 12.92 -8.34 -5.59
N GLU A 849 12.20 -9.06 -6.44
CA GLU A 849 12.62 -9.37 -7.82
C GLU A 849 12.20 -8.32 -8.87
N LYS A 850 11.80 -7.10 -8.44
CA LYS A 850 11.37 -6.02 -9.36
C LYS A 850 12.48 -5.03 -9.69
N HIS A 851 13.41 -4.83 -8.77
CA HIS A 851 14.45 -3.80 -8.83
C HIS A 851 15.84 -4.42 -8.65
N LEU A 852 16.17 -5.31 -9.58
CA LEU A 852 17.36 -6.16 -9.54
C LEU A 852 18.67 -5.36 -9.49
N VAL A 853 18.72 -4.13 -10.03
CA VAL A 853 19.92 -3.29 -9.96
C VAL A 853 20.20 -2.81 -8.52
N PHE A 854 19.16 -2.41 -7.76
CA PHE A 854 19.31 -2.06 -6.35
C PHE A 854 19.75 -3.28 -5.53
N LYS A 855 19.12 -4.44 -5.77
CA LYS A 855 19.47 -5.72 -5.16
C LYS A 855 20.90 -6.16 -5.48
N ALA A 856 21.39 -5.92 -6.69
CA ALA A 856 22.77 -6.18 -7.10
C ALA A 856 23.81 -5.31 -6.35
N VAL A 857 23.51 -4.02 -6.13
CA VAL A 857 24.37 -3.13 -5.33
C VAL A 857 24.41 -3.60 -3.86
N TYR A 858 23.24 -3.82 -3.24
CA TYR A 858 23.15 -4.32 -1.87
C TYR A 858 23.89 -5.66 -1.71
N ARG A 859 23.72 -6.58 -2.68
CA ARG A 859 24.42 -7.86 -2.71
C ARG A 859 25.94 -7.71 -2.68
N ALA A 860 26.52 -6.79 -3.46
CA ALA A 860 27.96 -6.57 -3.46
C ALA A 860 28.47 -6.07 -2.10
N PHE A 861 27.78 -5.10 -1.49
CA PHE A 861 28.13 -4.64 -0.13
C PHE A 861 27.92 -5.74 0.92
N LYS A 862 26.89 -6.58 0.78
CA LYS A 862 26.64 -7.73 1.65
C LYS A 862 27.76 -8.78 1.58
N GLU A 863 28.10 -9.24 0.37
CA GLU A 863 29.05 -10.34 0.14
C GLU A 863 30.53 -9.98 0.26
N TYR A 864 30.90 -8.69 0.28
CA TYR A 864 32.28 -8.24 0.52
C TYR A 864 32.78 -8.62 1.94
N GLU A 865 34.08 -8.77 2.14
CA GLU A 865 34.70 -8.90 3.47
C GLU A 865 35.81 -7.84 3.60
N PHE A 866 35.91 -7.13 4.73
CA PHE A 866 36.95 -6.10 4.97
C PHE A 866 38.40 -6.61 4.86
N SER A 867 38.60 -7.94 4.84
CA SER A 867 39.88 -8.62 4.62
C SER A 867 40.26 -8.75 3.13
N LYS A 868 39.41 -8.28 2.21
CA LYS A 868 39.56 -8.44 0.76
C LYS A 868 39.86 -7.12 0.07
N ASP A 869 40.49 -7.23 -1.09
CA ASP A 869 40.73 -6.15 -2.04
C ASP A 869 39.41 -5.50 -2.55
N LEU A 870 39.38 -4.17 -2.59
CA LEU A 870 38.22 -3.39 -3.02
C LEU A 870 38.04 -3.33 -4.54
N ASP A 871 39.08 -3.57 -5.34
CA ASP A 871 38.92 -3.70 -6.79
C ASP A 871 38.36 -5.09 -7.14
N GLY A 872 39.17 -6.14 -7.01
CA GLY A 872 38.84 -7.50 -7.45
C GLY A 872 37.69 -8.17 -6.69
N ASP A 873 37.60 -8.01 -5.37
CA ASP A 873 36.58 -8.72 -4.57
C ASP A 873 35.27 -7.92 -4.39
N PHE A 874 35.33 -6.58 -4.43
CA PHE A 874 34.15 -5.72 -4.35
C PHE A 874 33.75 -5.12 -5.71
N LEU A 875 34.58 -4.26 -6.31
CA LEU A 875 34.20 -3.51 -7.51
C LEU A 875 33.95 -4.41 -8.72
N GLN A 876 34.80 -5.40 -9.00
CA GLN A 876 34.61 -6.33 -10.12
C GLN A 876 33.39 -7.25 -9.91
N LYS A 877 33.11 -7.69 -8.66
CA LYS A 877 31.87 -8.41 -8.34
C LYS A 877 30.64 -7.53 -8.54
N LEU A 878 30.68 -6.28 -8.06
CA LEU A 878 29.59 -5.33 -8.26
C LEU A 878 29.33 -5.10 -9.74
N LEU A 879 30.36 -4.76 -10.52
CA LEU A 879 30.25 -4.53 -11.95
C LEU A 879 29.57 -5.72 -12.62
N LYS A 880 30.03 -6.94 -12.34
CA LYS A 880 29.40 -8.18 -12.80
C LYS A 880 27.93 -8.30 -12.37
N TYR A 881 27.60 -8.04 -11.10
CA TYR A 881 26.22 -8.17 -10.59
C TYR A 881 25.27 -7.11 -11.16
N VAL A 882 25.72 -5.88 -11.39
CA VAL A 882 24.84 -4.83 -11.94
C VAL A 882 24.69 -4.95 -13.45
N THR A 883 25.72 -5.41 -14.18
CA THR A 883 25.64 -5.67 -15.63
C THR A 883 25.08 -7.04 -15.99
N ASP A 884 24.59 -7.85 -15.03
CA ASP A 884 24.01 -9.16 -15.33
C ASP A 884 22.81 -9.03 -16.29
N SER A 885 22.76 -9.92 -17.28
CA SER A 885 21.68 -10.05 -18.25
C SER A 885 20.29 -10.21 -17.61
N GLU A 886 20.18 -10.77 -16.40
CA GLU A 886 18.89 -10.87 -15.70
C GLU A 886 18.33 -9.50 -15.31
N ASN A 887 19.21 -8.53 -15.03
CA ASN A 887 18.82 -7.17 -14.64
C ASN A 887 18.21 -6.38 -15.78
N ALA A 888 18.36 -6.79 -17.05
CA ALA A 888 17.77 -6.10 -18.20
C ALA A 888 16.22 -6.03 -18.20
N LYS A 889 15.58 -6.70 -17.24
CA LYS A 889 14.13 -6.61 -16.94
C LYS A 889 13.79 -5.45 -15.99
N ASP A 890 14.74 -4.96 -15.19
CA ASP A 890 14.60 -3.78 -14.34
C ASP A 890 14.73 -2.51 -15.19
N ARG A 891 13.81 -1.56 -15.01
CA ARG A 891 13.85 -0.28 -15.74
C ARG A 891 15.06 0.56 -15.35
N CYS A 892 15.53 0.46 -14.11
CA CYS A 892 16.74 1.13 -13.66
C CYS A 892 18.03 0.61 -14.31
N TYR A 893 17.99 -0.52 -15.05
CA TYR A 893 19.14 -1.03 -15.81
C TYR A 893 19.58 -0.10 -16.95
N GLN A 894 18.67 0.69 -17.52
CA GLN A 894 19.04 1.73 -18.51
C GLN A 894 19.99 2.76 -17.90
N GLU A 895 19.88 2.99 -16.59
CA GLU A 895 20.67 3.93 -15.80
C GLU A 895 21.76 3.22 -14.97
N VAL A 896 22.14 1.97 -15.29
CA VAL A 896 23.08 1.15 -14.51
C VAL A 896 24.42 1.86 -14.25
N ASN A 897 24.86 2.69 -15.20
CA ASN A 897 26.08 3.51 -15.09
C ASN A 897 26.02 4.51 -13.91
N LEU A 898 24.84 4.96 -13.47
CA LEU A 898 24.73 5.93 -12.36
C LEU A 898 25.09 5.31 -11.00
N PHE A 899 24.83 4.00 -10.84
CA PHE A 899 25.13 3.22 -9.64
C PHE A 899 26.63 2.91 -9.51
N THR A 900 27.37 2.87 -10.61
CA THR A 900 28.81 2.55 -10.64
C THR A 900 29.69 3.79 -10.74
N LYS A 901 29.26 4.82 -11.49
CA LYS A 901 30.04 6.04 -11.82
C LYS A 901 30.69 6.72 -10.62
N ARG A 902 29.96 6.94 -9.53
CA ARG A 902 30.52 7.54 -8.29
C ARG A 902 31.37 6.55 -7.52
N LEU A 903 30.87 5.32 -7.34
CA LEU A 903 31.53 4.29 -6.55
C LEU A 903 32.90 3.87 -7.10
N ILE A 904 33.07 3.85 -8.42
CA ILE A 904 34.37 3.63 -9.07
C ILE A 904 35.38 4.69 -8.60
N VAL A 905 34.98 5.96 -8.50
CA VAL A 905 35.84 7.03 -7.96
C VAL A 905 36.12 6.77 -6.48
N SER A 906 35.10 6.50 -5.68
CA SER A 906 35.22 6.22 -4.24
C SER A 906 36.17 5.06 -3.92
N VAL A 907 36.13 3.97 -4.71
CA VAL A 907 37.07 2.83 -4.59
C VAL A 907 38.49 3.26 -4.98
N ASN A 908 38.65 3.96 -6.10
CA ASN A 908 39.96 4.48 -6.53
C ASN A 908 40.57 5.44 -5.50
N ASP A 909 39.79 6.32 -4.88
CA ASP A 909 40.25 7.26 -3.85
C ASP A 909 40.73 6.53 -2.58
N VAL A 910 40.10 5.42 -2.21
CA VAL A 910 40.54 4.57 -1.08
C VAL A 910 41.83 3.82 -1.42
N LEU A 911 41.96 3.29 -2.65
CA LEU A 911 43.14 2.57 -3.12
C LEU A 911 44.36 3.49 -3.32
N GLN A 912 44.19 4.64 -3.99
CA GLN A 912 45.25 5.64 -4.18
C GLN A 912 45.62 6.32 -2.85
N GLY A 913 44.66 6.52 -1.96
CA GLY A 913 44.88 6.86 -0.55
C GLY A 913 45.49 5.72 0.28
N GLY A 914 45.87 4.60 -0.33
CA GLY A 914 46.62 3.50 0.29
C GLY A 914 48.14 3.71 0.27
N ASP A 915 48.69 4.37 -0.74
CA ASP A 915 50.14 4.47 -1.01
C ASP A 915 50.87 5.53 -0.13
N LYS A 916 50.29 5.83 1.04
CA LYS A 916 50.82 6.70 2.11
C LYS A 916 50.37 6.22 3.52
N ARG A 917 50.07 4.94 3.69
CA ARG A 917 49.66 4.32 4.97
C ARG A 917 50.78 3.52 5.61
#